data_AF-W1QKV8-F1
#
_entry.id   AF-W1QKV8-F1
#
_cell.length_a   1.000
_cell.length_b   1.000
_cell.length_c   1.000
_cell.angle_alpha   90.00
_cell.angle_beta   90.00
_cell.angle_gamma   90.00
#
_symmetry.space_group_name_H-M   'P 1'
#
loop_
_entity.id
_entity.type
_entity.pdbx_description
1 polymer ?
#
loop_
_entity_poly.entity_id
_entity_poly.type
_entity_poly.pdbx_seq_one_letter_code
_entity_poly.pdbx_strand_id
1 'polypeptide(L)'
;MAFPFLRSRSRYRLYILLAVFVFLTYYYWPVSQIEQLSDSVHRSTVQSSGGYASNSPEQLEEEEDTRIYRVSTEPLRVNFNPDTNELEVPKIIEIDSVNEALSSLNLKPLQENKDPQKPAQSLDKVNLLSEFIASMNYKPLQSVKGFIGNIDVPSTSNYYDLSCPDIIYRPKEKRNIEFSEPILLKDDLASARESLLSTEYKNLITMGDKVGSRVAENWRQFSGASVWLPDEECHMMASRMIYAPNSKSNPVASFIRLQLFDANWKEITGRRIRYIDITKQEIDNVLREYNDAQDESLLDKISIKFPTVLDIPFDPKVNTKELLGPEDPRILFKDGEYVQEPVIFFNMLDNGKRTMHAVFPLRKPNPKTQKRDLVNFKISGIAASRTLSTEKNWAPFFDSIRIGDSSKTKGYVQFLYTVDPLVVFRCSLDNGKCEKLQDNIYYSSFAENALGFIRGGTELIPVPRQILQKHTTGNAESRLQMWVGFVKTHINNCGCGDTTYRPSLIVLTKEDGVFRVDLMTDSIDFDMDVLAWDEKDTRCGSGPNVLTPNGISFWNIKHPEDSSGKSEDVPQGLYKDYMGLTISESDANIKIVFLRNVLNYILGIHGIGKHNLGEYELNEGVSERTRKVSDCMLEASYSYCKAYARKKSAVKDKGNNI
;
A
#
# COMPACT_ATOMS: atom_id res chain seq x y z
N MET A 1 -35.27 -86.35 -11.05
CA MET A 1 -35.11 -85.52 -12.27
C MET A 1 -36.13 -84.39 -12.19
N ALA A 2 -35.70 -83.15 -12.45
CA ALA A 2 -36.48 -81.93 -12.74
C ALA A 2 -37.16 -81.10 -11.60
N PHE A 3 -36.69 -79.85 -11.50
CA PHE A 3 -37.31 -78.55 -11.15
C PHE A 3 -38.73 -78.29 -11.75
N PRO A 4 -39.43 -77.14 -11.56
CA PRO A 4 -39.34 -76.01 -10.60
C PRO A 4 -40.71 -75.38 -10.12
N PHE A 5 -40.59 -74.33 -9.27
CA PHE A 5 -41.38 -73.08 -9.17
C PHE A 5 -42.93 -73.07 -9.02
N LEU A 6 -43.41 -72.55 -7.87
CA LEU A 6 -44.37 -71.42 -7.74
C LEU A 6 -44.88 -71.28 -6.29
N ARG A 7 -44.48 -70.22 -5.55
CA ARG A 7 -45.21 -69.80 -4.34
C ARG A 7 -45.12 -68.29 -4.10
N SER A 8 -45.65 -67.52 -5.05
CA SER A 8 -46.02 -66.10 -4.88
C SER A 8 -47.44 -65.97 -4.32
N ARG A 9 -47.66 -66.30 -3.04
CA ARG A 9 -48.94 -66.06 -2.34
C ARG A 9 -48.84 -65.64 -0.85
N SER A 10 -47.62 -65.41 -0.32
CA SER A 10 -47.43 -65.10 1.12
C SER A 10 -47.41 -63.59 1.46
N ARG A 11 -46.95 -62.72 0.55
CA ARG A 11 -46.69 -61.30 0.87
C ARG A 11 -47.96 -60.44 0.97
N TYR A 12 -49.02 -60.75 0.23
CA TYR A 12 -50.26 -59.96 0.24
C TYR A 12 -51.10 -60.09 1.53
N ARG A 13 -50.99 -61.21 2.26
CA ARG A 13 -51.69 -61.37 3.56
C ARG A 13 -51.04 -60.55 4.68
N LEU A 14 -49.72 -60.34 4.62
CA LEU A 14 -48.99 -59.58 5.63
C LEU A 14 -49.31 -58.08 5.54
N TYR A 15 -49.41 -57.53 4.33
CA TYR A 15 -49.75 -56.11 4.14
C TYR A 15 -51.19 -55.77 4.56
N ILE A 16 -52.15 -56.69 4.36
CA ILE A 16 -53.54 -56.47 4.79
C ILE A 16 -53.64 -56.51 6.32
N LEU A 17 -52.93 -57.44 6.99
CA LEU A 17 -52.90 -57.48 8.46
C LEU A 17 -52.24 -56.24 9.07
N LEU A 18 -51.17 -55.73 8.45
CA LEU A 18 -50.46 -54.53 8.91
C LEU A 18 -51.30 -53.26 8.73
N ALA A 19 -52.05 -53.15 7.62
CA ALA A 19 -52.97 -52.05 7.38
C ALA A 19 -54.16 -52.05 8.36
N VAL A 20 -54.72 -53.23 8.67
CA VAL A 20 -55.79 -53.37 9.69
C VAL A 20 -55.27 -53.03 11.09
N PHE A 21 -54.03 -53.40 11.42
CA PHE A 21 -53.43 -53.06 12.71
C PHE A 21 -53.19 -51.55 12.86
N VAL A 22 -52.69 -50.88 11.82
CA VAL A 22 -52.50 -49.41 11.82
C VAL A 22 -53.84 -48.66 11.87
N PHE A 23 -54.88 -49.19 11.22
CA PHE A 23 -56.20 -48.57 11.25
C PHE A 23 -56.89 -48.76 12.61
N LEU A 24 -56.72 -49.91 13.26
CA LEU A 24 -57.23 -50.16 14.61
C LEU A 24 -56.46 -49.38 15.68
N THR A 25 -55.14 -49.22 15.55
CA THR A 25 -54.38 -48.34 16.45
C THR A 25 -54.79 -46.89 16.30
N TYR A 26 -55.01 -46.39 15.07
CA TYR A 26 -55.47 -45.00 14.87
C TYR A 26 -56.91 -44.76 15.36
N TYR A 27 -57.81 -45.74 15.23
CA TYR A 27 -59.22 -45.60 15.62
C TYR A 27 -59.47 -45.75 17.13
N TYR A 28 -58.61 -46.50 17.85
CA TYR A 28 -58.72 -46.71 19.30
C TYR A 28 -57.67 -45.92 20.12
N TRP A 29 -56.84 -45.08 19.50
CA TRP A 29 -55.91 -44.20 20.23
C TRP A 29 -56.67 -42.97 20.79
N PRO A 30 -56.83 -42.84 22.11
CA PRO A 30 -57.49 -41.67 22.67
C PRO A 30 -56.53 -40.48 22.61
N VAL A 31 -56.80 -39.54 21.71
CA VAL A 31 -56.05 -38.28 21.54
C VAL A 31 -56.20 -37.34 22.76
N SER A 32 -57.02 -37.68 23.75
CA SER A 32 -57.21 -36.90 24.98
C SER A 32 -56.26 -37.23 26.15
N GLN A 33 -55.23 -38.06 25.97
CA GLN A 33 -54.27 -38.41 27.04
C GLN A 33 -52.82 -37.93 26.85
N ILE A 34 -52.51 -37.17 25.80
CA ILE A 34 -51.16 -36.56 25.63
C ILE A 34 -51.09 -35.13 26.17
N GLU A 35 -52.22 -34.40 26.27
CA GLU A 35 -52.25 -33.05 26.84
C GLU A 35 -52.12 -33.02 28.37
N GLN A 36 -52.42 -34.11 29.10
CA GLN A 36 -52.27 -34.16 30.56
C GLN A 36 -50.86 -34.51 31.07
N LEU A 37 -49.94 -34.96 30.20
CA LEU A 37 -48.53 -35.19 30.56
C LEU A 37 -47.62 -33.98 30.28
N SER A 38 -48.06 -33.05 29.43
CA SER A 38 -47.41 -31.76 29.21
C SER A 38 -47.57 -30.81 30.41
N ASP A 39 -48.76 -30.79 31.02
CA ASP A 39 -49.08 -29.87 32.14
C ASP A 39 -48.54 -30.33 33.51
N SER A 40 -48.14 -31.59 33.68
CA SER A 40 -47.56 -32.08 34.94
C SER A 40 -46.04 -31.86 35.04
N VAL A 41 -45.34 -31.70 33.92
CA VAL A 41 -43.90 -31.37 33.88
C VAL A 41 -43.68 -29.86 34.02
N HIS A 42 -44.61 -29.01 33.56
CA HIS A 42 -44.56 -27.57 33.79
C HIS A 42 -44.93 -27.12 35.21
N ARG A 43 -45.49 -27.99 36.07
CA ARG A 43 -45.78 -27.68 37.48
C ARG A 43 -44.75 -28.18 38.50
N SER A 44 -43.76 -28.97 38.09
CA SER A 44 -42.80 -29.59 39.02
C SER A 44 -41.40 -28.95 39.02
N THR A 45 -41.16 -27.91 38.21
CA THR A 45 -39.92 -27.11 38.25
C THR A 45 -40.10 -25.69 38.83
N VAL A 46 -41.27 -25.43 39.44
CA VAL A 46 -41.53 -24.19 40.21
C VAL A 46 -42.05 -24.57 41.59
N GLN A 47 -41.25 -25.31 42.36
CA GLN A 47 -41.49 -25.49 43.79
C GLN A 47 -40.23 -25.91 44.56
N SER A 48 -39.16 -25.10 44.50
CA SER A 48 -38.08 -25.15 45.50
C SER A 48 -37.21 -23.88 45.53
N SER A 49 -37.81 -22.74 45.87
CA SER A 49 -37.15 -21.65 46.63
C SER A 49 -38.08 -20.44 46.69
N GLY A 50 -38.97 -20.44 47.68
CA GLY A 50 -39.91 -19.34 47.91
C GLY A 50 -40.17 -19.17 49.40
N GLY A 51 -39.15 -18.76 50.15
CA GLY A 51 -39.32 -18.20 51.48
C GLY A 51 -39.56 -16.69 51.35
N TYR A 52 -40.82 -16.28 51.47
CA TYR A 52 -41.23 -14.87 51.54
C TYR A 52 -40.75 -14.24 52.86
N ALA A 53 -39.89 -13.22 52.76
CA ALA A 53 -39.85 -12.12 53.71
C ALA A 53 -40.37 -10.88 52.97
N SER A 54 -41.47 -10.35 53.46
CA SER A 54 -42.12 -9.13 53.01
C SER A 54 -41.17 -7.92 53.11
N ASN A 55 -41.07 -7.12 52.04
CA ASN A 55 -40.88 -5.67 52.14
C ASN A 55 -41.31 -4.97 50.83
N SER A 56 -41.76 -3.73 51.03
CA SER A 56 -42.40 -2.75 50.14
C SER A 56 -41.77 -2.52 48.74
N PRO A 57 -42.54 -2.07 47.73
CA PRO A 57 -42.00 -1.69 46.42
C PRO A 57 -41.30 -0.33 46.51
N GLU A 58 -39.98 -0.34 46.61
CA GLU A 58 -39.11 0.83 46.40
C GLU A 58 -38.17 0.54 45.23
N GLN A 59 -38.32 1.35 44.17
CA GLN A 59 -37.27 1.78 43.24
C GLN A 59 -36.33 0.69 42.71
N LEU A 60 -36.76 0.01 41.63
CA LEU A 60 -35.79 -0.46 40.63
C LEU A 60 -35.38 0.77 39.82
N GLU A 61 -34.22 1.34 40.15
CA GLU A 61 -33.47 2.16 39.22
C GLU A 61 -33.24 1.32 37.96
N GLU A 62 -33.73 1.79 36.80
CA GLU A 62 -33.26 1.31 35.51
C GLU A 62 -31.77 1.66 35.43
N GLU A 63 -30.89 0.73 35.80
CA GLU A 63 -29.49 0.80 35.35
C GLU A 63 -29.54 0.80 33.82
N GLU A 64 -29.16 1.92 33.20
CA GLU A 64 -28.92 1.98 31.75
C GLU A 64 -27.99 0.82 31.38
N ASP A 65 -28.48 -0.11 30.55
CA ASP A 65 -27.69 -1.23 30.03
C ASP A 65 -26.57 -0.67 29.14
N THR A 66 -25.42 -0.33 29.73
CA THR A 66 -24.28 0.28 29.03
C THR A 66 -23.47 -0.72 28.19
N ARG A 67 -23.99 -1.94 27.96
CA ARG A 67 -23.28 -3.00 27.23
C ARG A 67 -23.31 -2.74 25.73
N ILE A 68 -22.12 -2.72 25.14
CA ILE A 68 -21.90 -2.47 23.71
C ILE A 68 -22.15 -3.74 22.88
N TYR A 69 -22.03 -4.93 23.48
CA TYR A 69 -22.22 -6.21 22.77
C TYR A 69 -23.16 -7.14 23.55
N ARG A 70 -24.28 -7.53 22.92
CA ARG A 70 -25.26 -8.45 23.49
C ARG A 70 -24.99 -9.88 23.06
N VAL A 71 -24.83 -10.75 24.05
CA VAL A 71 -24.66 -12.18 23.84
C VAL A 71 -26.04 -12.83 23.74
N SER A 72 -26.31 -13.53 22.64
CA SER A 72 -27.48 -14.42 22.54
C SER A 72 -27.45 -15.43 23.70
N THR A 73 -28.44 -15.39 24.58
CA THR A 73 -28.56 -16.27 25.75
C THR A 73 -29.41 -17.52 25.48
N GLU A 74 -29.83 -17.80 24.25
CA GLU A 74 -30.64 -18.99 23.97
C GLU A 74 -29.79 -20.27 23.95
N PRO A 75 -30.03 -21.24 24.85
CA PRO A 75 -29.29 -22.49 24.86
C PRO A 75 -29.81 -23.38 23.73
N LEU A 76 -29.14 -23.36 22.58
CA LEU A 76 -29.37 -24.33 21.53
C LEU A 76 -28.53 -25.60 21.74
N ARG A 77 -29.15 -26.73 21.41
CA ARG A 77 -28.77 -28.11 21.75
C ARG A 77 -27.26 -28.34 21.81
N VAL A 78 -26.84 -28.92 22.93
CA VAL A 78 -25.48 -29.37 23.17
C VAL A 78 -25.14 -30.53 22.25
N ASN A 79 -24.12 -30.39 21.42
CA ASN A 79 -23.62 -31.44 20.55
C ASN A 79 -22.49 -32.18 21.26
N PHE A 80 -22.55 -33.51 21.30
CA PHE A 80 -21.45 -34.31 21.82
C PHE A 80 -20.40 -34.48 20.73
N ASN A 81 -19.16 -34.05 21.00
CA ASN A 81 -18.01 -34.28 20.13
C ASN A 81 -17.33 -35.60 20.52
N PRO A 82 -17.39 -36.65 19.67
CA PRO A 82 -16.82 -37.95 19.98
C PRO A 82 -15.28 -37.99 19.96
N ASP A 83 -14.62 -37.01 19.34
CA ASP A 83 -13.16 -36.93 19.26
C ASP A 83 -12.54 -36.29 20.50
N THR A 84 -13.26 -35.35 21.12
CA THR A 84 -12.83 -34.67 22.36
C THR A 84 -13.54 -35.21 23.62
N ASN A 85 -14.59 -36.02 23.44
CA ASN A 85 -15.46 -36.54 24.50
C ASN A 85 -16.11 -35.41 25.34
N GLU A 86 -16.33 -34.25 24.72
CA GLU A 86 -16.88 -33.06 25.35
C GLU A 86 -18.22 -32.65 24.71
N LEU A 87 -19.02 -31.95 25.51
CA LEU A 87 -20.28 -31.36 25.12
C LEU A 87 -20.01 -29.95 24.55
N GLU A 88 -20.12 -29.79 23.24
CA GLU A 88 -19.97 -28.52 22.54
C GLU A 88 -21.32 -27.81 22.41
N VAL A 89 -21.44 -26.64 23.02
CA VAL A 89 -22.55 -25.72 22.74
C VAL A 89 -22.16 -24.92 21.50
N PRO A 90 -22.89 -25.04 20.36
CA PRO A 90 -22.58 -24.24 19.19
C PRO A 90 -22.75 -22.75 19.54
N LYS A 91 -21.63 -22.00 19.54
CA LYS A 91 -21.66 -20.55 19.71
C LYS A 91 -22.31 -19.93 18.48
N ILE A 92 -23.52 -19.40 18.64
CA ILE A 92 -24.16 -18.61 17.60
C ILE A 92 -23.56 -17.21 17.66
N ILE A 93 -22.93 -16.81 16.56
CA ILE A 93 -22.47 -15.44 16.36
C ILE A 93 -23.61 -14.68 15.69
N GLU A 94 -24.30 -13.82 16.45
CA GLU A 94 -25.29 -12.89 15.90
C GLU A 94 -24.56 -11.77 15.16
N ILE A 95 -24.52 -11.87 13.82
CA ILE A 95 -23.76 -10.94 12.97
C ILE A 95 -24.25 -9.50 13.15
N ASP A 96 -25.55 -9.28 13.34
CA ASP A 96 -26.12 -7.95 13.56
C ASP A 96 -25.62 -7.32 14.86
N SER A 97 -25.66 -8.08 15.96
CA SER A 97 -25.12 -7.68 17.27
C SER A 97 -23.61 -7.39 17.19
N VAL A 98 -22.85 -8.18 16.41
CA VAL A 98 -21.42 -7.93 16.17
C VAL A 98 -21.22 -6.64 15.38
N ASN A 99 -22.02 -6.42 14.34
CA ASN A 99 -21.92 -5.25 13.47
C ASN A 99 -22.30 -3.96 14.20
N GLU A 100 -23.29 -4.00 15.09
CA GLU A 100 -23.66 -2.89 15.96
C GLU A 100 -22.51 -2.53 16.91
N ALA A 101 -21.94 -3.54 17.60
CA ALA A 101 -20.79 -3.35 18.47
C ALA A 101 -19.58 -2.78 17.73
N LEU A 102 -19.22 -3.33 16.56
CA LEU A 102 -18.12 -2.80 15.74
C LEU A 102 -18.36 -1.35 15.34
N SER A 103 -19.57 -1.01 14.91
CA SER A 103 -19.92 0.35 14.50
C SER A 103 -19.78 1.35 15.65
N SER A 104 -20.22 0.99 16.86
CA SER A 104 -20.06 1.83 18.05
C SER A 104 -18.59 2.07 18.43
N LEU A 105 -17.70 1.13 18.09
CA LEU A 105 -16.26 1.21 18.31
C LEU A 105 -15.51 1.87 17.13
N ASN A 106 -16.23 2.48 16.18
CA ASN A 106 -15.69 3.04 14.94
C ASN A 106 -14.88 2.03 14.11
N LEU A 107 -15.23 0.75 14.22
CA LEU A 107 -14.72 -0.33 13.40
C LEU A 107 -15.74 -0.68 12.32
N LYS A 108 -15.24 -1.08 11.15
CA LYS A 108 -16.13 -1.49 10.08
C LYS A 108 -16.88 -2.79 10.40
N PRO A 109 -18.19 -2.84 10.07
CA PRO A 109 -18.97 -4.07 10.10
C PRO A 109 -18.34 -5.22 9.29
N LEU A 110 -18.71 -6.44 9.67
CA LEU A 110 -18.53 -7.64 8.88
C LEU A 110 -19.52 -7.57 7.70
N GLN A 111 -19.03 -7.24 6.51
CA GLN A 111 -19.85 -7.28 5.29
C GLN A 111 -20.59 -8.62 5.20
N GLU A 112 -21.90 -8.58 4.95
CA GLU A 112 -22.66 -9.75 4.54
C GLU A 112 -22.09 -10.28 3.22
N ASN A 113 -22.13 -11.60 3.04
CA ASN A 113 -21.76 -12.25 1.79
C ASN A 113 -22.40 -11.50 0.60
N LYS A 114 -21.61 -10.80 -0.20
CA LYS A 114 -22.02 -10.45 -1.55
C LYS A 114 -22.36 -11.78 -2.24
N ASP A 115 -23.61 -11.92 -2.65
CA ASP A 115 -24.09 -13.03 -3.48
C ASP A 115 -23.04 -13.34 -4.56
N PRO A 116 -22.46 -14.56 -4.59
CA PRO A 116 -21.34 -14.89 -5.49
C PRO A 116 -21.71 -14.80 -6.99
N GLN A 117 -22.99 -14.61 -7.32
CA GLN A 117 -23.48 -14.38 -8.68
C GLN A 117 -23.71 -12.91 -9.03
N LYS A 118 -23.63 -11.98 -8.07
CA LYS A 118 -23.60 -10.55 -8.39
C LYS A 118 -22.16 -10.17 -8.70
N PRO A 119 -21.83 -9.68 -9.92
CA PRO A 119 -20.54 -9.03 -10.12
C PRO A 119 -20.40 -7.98 -9.02
N ALA A 120 -19.21 -7.88 -8.43
CA ALA A 120 -18.90 -6.85 -7.46
C ALA A 120 -19.55 -5.57 -7.96
N GLN A 121 -20.51 -5.05 -7.17
CA GLN A 121 -21.20 -3.80 -7.47
C GLN A 121 -20.16 -2.87 -8.07
N SER A 122 -20.44 -2.38 -9.28
CA SER A 122 -19.59 -1.42 -9.98
C SER A 122 -19.06 -0.46 -8.93
N LEU A 123 -17.74 -0.25 -8.98
CA LEU A 123 -16.97 0.65 -8.13
C LEU A 123 -17.41 2.11 -8.39
N ASP A 124 -18.72 2.37 -8.32
CA ASP A 124 -19.36 3.60 -8.68
C ASP A 124 -19.08 4.62 -7.59
N LYS A 125 -18.09 5.45 -7.91
CA LYS A 125 -17.74 6.72 -7.26
C LYS A 125 -17.11 6.61 -5.87
N VAL A 126 -15.98 5.91 -5.76
CA VAL A 126 -14.96 6.31 -4.78
C VAL A 126 -14.43 7.68 -5.21
N ASN A 127 -14.84 8.75 -4.53
CA ASN A 127 -14.42 10.10 -4.86
C ASN A 127 -13.02 10.38 -4.29
N LEU A 128 -12.00 9.77 -4.90
CA LEU A 128 -10.57 10.01 -4.64
C LEU A 128 -10.16 11.49 -4.77
N LEU A 129 -10.94 12.27 -5.52
CA LEU A 129 -10.70 13.68 -5.76
C LEU A 129 -11.66 14.52 -4.92
N SER A 130 -11.15 15.12 -3.85
CA SER A 130 -11.87 16.14 -3.10
C SER A 130 -11.98 17.44 -3.89
N GLU A 131 -13.02 18.23 -3.59
CA GLU A 131 -13.15 19.60 -4.10
C GLU A 131 -11.95 20.47 -3.70
N PHE A 132 -11.37 20.19 -2.53
CA PHE A 132 -10.12 20.80 -2.06
C PHE A 132 -8.99 20.65 -3.08
N ILE A 133 -8.67 19.42 -3.52
CA ILE A 133 -7.61 19.18 -4.52
C ILE A 133 -7.99 19.80 -5.87
N ALA A 134 -9.24 19.61 -6.31
CA ALA A 134 -9.68 20.08 -7.62
C ALA A 134 -9.65 21.60 -7.79
N SER A 135 -9.83 22.36 -6.69
CA SER A 135 -9.89 23.82 -6.67
C SER A 135 -8.56 24.52 -6.35
N MET A 136 -7.49 23.77 -6.10
CA MET A 136 -6.17 24.37 -5.85
C MET A 136 -5.67 25.15 -7.06
N ASN A 137 -4.77 26.12 -6.80
CA ASN A 137 -4.06 26.80 -7.88
C ASN A 137 -2.94 25.92 -8.42
N TYR A 138 -2.93 25.69 -9.73
CA TYR A 138 -1.93 24.89 -10.42
C TYR A 138 -1.12 25.76 -11.36
N LYS A 139 0.21 25.59 -11.30
CA LYS A 139 1.17 26.28 -12.18
C LYS A 139 1.77 25.30 -13.17
N PRO A 140 1.99 25.68 -14.43
CA PRO A 140 2.69 24.84 -15.38
C PRO A 140 4.14 24.65 -14.98
N LEU A 141 4.61 23.41 -15.06
CA LEU A 141 6.00 23.05 -14.86
C LEU A 141 6.80 23.51 -16.09
N GLN A 142 7.33 24.73 -16.02
CA GLN A 142 8.05 25.33 -17.15
C GLN A 142 9.40 24.65 -17.37
N SER A 143 9.79 24.50 -18.64
CA SER A 143 11.15 24.08 -19.05
C SER A 143 11.56 22.64 -18.73
N VAL A 144 10.66 21.78 -18.25
CA VAL A 144 10.97 20.35 -18.07
C VAL A 144 11.06 19.69 -19.44
N LYS A 145 12.29 19.30 -19.79
CA LYS A 145 12.59 18.55 -21.01
C LYS A 145 12.41 17.07 -20.72
N GLY A 146 11.72 16.37 -21.60
CA GLY A 146 11.76 14.91 -21.65
C GLY A 146 12.87 14.43 -22.58
N PHE A 147 13.37 13.24 -22.34
CA PHE A 147 14.21 12.46 -23.24
C PHE A 147 13.49 11.15 -23.47
N ILE A 148 13.15 10.87 -24.72
CA ILE A 148 12.33 9.71 -25.07
C ILE A 148 13.18 8.60 -25.65
N GLY A 149 12.74 7.35 -25.50
CA GLY A 149 13.41 6.14 -26.01
C GLY A 149 12.67 5.46 -27.17
N ASN A 150 11.46 5.92 -27.48
CA ASN A 150 10.51 5.27 -28.38
C ASN A 150 10.47 5.86 -29.80
N ILE A 151 11.42 6.73 -30.18
CA ILE A 151 11.48 7.32 -31.53
C ILE A 151 11.94 6.25 -32.55
N ASP A 152 11.39 6.32 -33.76
CA ASP A 152 11.83 5.49 -34.87
C ASP A 152 13.19 5.94 -35.42
N VAL A 153 14.07 4.99 -35.73
CA VAL A 153 15.38 5.26 -36.34
C VAL A 153 15.50 4.39 -37.58
N PRO A 154 15.99 4.92 -38.73
CA PRO A 154 16.20 4.11 -39.92
C PRO A 154 17.02 2.85 -39.60
N SER A 155 16.70 1.72 -40.24
CA SER A 155 17.35 0.42 -39.97
C SER A 155 18.88 0.42 -40.19
N THR A 156 19.41 1.43 -40.88
CA THR A 156 20.84 1.63 -41.13
C THR A 156 21.55 2.47 -40.07
N SER A 157 20.85 2.90 -39.01
CA SER A 157 21.37 3.82 -37.99
C SER A 157 21.13 3.27 -36.59
N ASN A 158 22.09 3.47 -35.69
CA ASN A 158 21.93 3.09 -34.29
C ASN A 158 21.28 4.24 -33.52
N TYR A 159 20.30 3.92 -32.68
CA TYR A 159 19.67 4.88 -31.78
C TYR A 159 20.68 5.60 -30.87
N TYR A 160 21.69 4.87 -30.40
CA TYR A 160 22.70 5.39 -29.47
C TYR A 160 23.54 6.52 -30.08
N ASP A 161 23.68 6.53 -31.41
CA ASP A 161 24.44 7.53 -32.17
C ASP A 161 23.71 8.88 -32.26
N LEU A 162 22.40 8.91 -32.00
CA LEU A 162 21.64 10.17 -31.93
C LEU A 162 22.23 11.10 -30.88
N SER A 163 22.18 12.40 -31.06
CA SER A 163 22.56 13.35 -30.02
C SER A 163 21.43 13.52 -29.01
N CYS A 164 21.73 14.02 -27.81
CA CYS A 164 20.68 14.33 -26.84
C CYS A 164 19.62 15.30 -27.37
N PRO A 165 19.98 16.37 -28.12
CA PRO A 165 19.01 17.20 -28.83
C PRO A 165 18.02 16.46 -29.74
N ASP A 166 18.44 15.36 -30.38
CA ASP A 166 17.60 14.60 -31.33
C ASP A 166 16.48 13.83 -30.64
N ILE A 167 16.64 13.52 -29.35
CA ILE A 167 15.67 12.75 -28.55
C ILE A 167 14.93 13.60 -27.50
N ILE A 168 15.05 14.93 -27.56
CA ILE A 168 14.33 15.83 -26.66
C ILE A 168 12.85 15.82 -27.00
N TYR A 169 12.05 15.45 -26.01
CA TYR A 169 10.61 15.66 -25.98
C TYR A 169 10.26 16.99 -25.33
N ARG A 170 9.49 17.80 -26.07
CA ARG A 170 8.75 18.94 -25.53
C ARG A 170 7.26 18.71 -25.75
N PRO A 171 6.43 18.76 -24.71
CA PRO A 171 4.99 18.58 -24.86
C PRO A 171 4.42 19.67 -25.77
N LYS A 172 3.50 19.30 -26.67
CA LYS A 172 2.69 20.26 -27.43
C LYS A 172 1.80 21.06 -26.48
N GLU A 173 1.26 22.19 -26.94
CA GLU A 173 0.38 23.05 -26.13
C GLU A 173 -0.69 22.24 -25.37
N LYS A 174 -0.92 22.60 -24.11
CA LYS A 174 -1.88 21.96 -23.18
C LYS A 174 -1.52 20.56 -22.68
N ARG A 175 -0.31 20.04 -22.94
CA ARG A 175 0.19 18.77 -22.35
C ARG A 175 1.26 18.95 -21.27
N ASN A 176 1.55 20.19 -20.85
CA ASN A 176 2.49 20.45 -19.75
C ASN A 176 1.96 19.89 -18.44
N ILE A 177 2.80 19.23 -17.67
CA ILE A 177 2.49 18.89 -16.28
C ILE A 177 2.28 20.19 -15.51
N GLU A 178 1.27 20.23 -14.65
CA GLU A 178 1.03 21.35 -13.76
C GLU A 178 1.04 20.85 -12.32
N PHE A 179 1.47 21.70 -11.38
CA PHE A 179 1.64 21.33 -9.98
C PHE A 179 1.01 22.37 -9.04
N SER A 180 0.55 21.91 -7.88
CA SER A 180 0.06 22.76 -6.79
C SER A 180 1.21 23.25 -5.91
N GLU A 181 0.95 24.25 -5.07
CA GLU A 181 1.85 24.52 -3.94
C GLU A 181 1.97 23.28 -3.03
N PRO A 182 3.17 22.93 -2.53
CA PRO A 182 3.36 21.81 -1.62
C PRO A 182 2.70 22.04 -0.25
N ILE A 183 2.03 21.02 0.28
CA ILE A 183 1.43 21.03 1.63
C ILE A 183 2.34 20.25 2.59
N LEU A 184 2.73 20.87 3.70
CA LEU A 184 3.49 20.20 4.77
C LEU A 184 2.60 19.26 5.57
N LEU A 185 2.98 18.00 5.67
CA LEU A 185 2.35 17.00 6.52
C LEU A 185 3.14 16.89 7.82
N LYS A 186 2.47 17.16 8.94
CA LYS A 186 3.07 17.13 10.28
C LYS A 186 2.71 15.83 11.00
N ASP A 187 3.48 15.50 12.02
CA ASP A 187 3.20 14.41 12.95
C ASP A 187 3.58 14.83 14.38
N ASP A 188 2.98 14.18 15.36
CA ASP A 188 3.35 14.27 16.76
C ASP A 188 4.44 13.23 17.09
N LEU A 189 5.69 13.63 16.86
CA LEU A 189 6.85 12.81 17.18
C LEU A 189 6.99 12.53 18.69
N ALA A 190 6.40 13.35 19.56
CA ALA A 190 6.44 13.11 21.00
C ALA A 190 5.57 11.90 21.35
N SER A 191 4.34 11.83 20.82
CA SER A 191 3.48 10.65 20.97
C SER A 191 4.13 9.38 20.41
N ALA A 192 4.74 9.47 19.22
CA ALA A 192 5.45 8.33 18.63
C ALA A 192 6.61 7.85 19.52
N ARG A 193 7.41 8.76 20.08
CA ARG A 193 8.47 8.42 21.03
C ARG A 193 7.91 7.75 22.28
N GLU A 194 6.83 8.28 22.87
CA GLU A 194 6.22 7.70 24.08
C GLU A 194 5.75 6.26 23.84
N SER A 195 5.16 5.96 22.68
CA SER A 195 4.78 4.58 22.33
C SER A 195 5.97 3.61 22.26
N LEU A 196 7.17 4.11 21.96
CA LEU A 196 8.38 3.29 21.89
C LEU A 196 9.04 3.07 23.27
N LEU A 197 8.76 3.90 24.27
CA LEU A 197 9.34 3.77 25.60
C LEU A 197 8.83 2.54 26.37
N SER A 198 7.67 1.99 25.99
CA SER A 198 7.12 0.75 26.55
C SER A 198 7.63 -0.52 25.84
N THR A 199 8.51 -0.37 24.84
CA THR A 199 9.02 -1.48 24.02
C THR A 199 10.47 -1.83 24.34
N GLU A 200 11.02 -2.89 23.71
CA GLU A 200 12.44 -3.23 23.84
C GLU A 200 13.40 -2.13 23.33
N TYR A 201 12.89 -1.16 22.56
CA TYR A 201 13.70 -0.09 21.97
C TYR A 201 14.01 1.05 22.94
N LYS A 202 13.38 1.09 24.13
CA LYS A 202 13.53 2.17 25.13
C LYS A 202 14.98 2.58 25.36
N ASN A 203 15.86 1.61 25.62
CA ASN A 203 17.26 1.89 25.92
C ASN A 203 17.97 2.50 24.71
N LEU A 204 17.71 2.00 23.50
CA LEU A 204 18.30 2.49 22.25
C LEU A 204 17.92 3.95 21.99
N ILE A 205 16.64 4.30 22.18
CA ILE A 205 16.09 5.62 21.86
C ILE A 205 16.26 6.67 22.96
N THR A 206 16.95 6.32 24.04
CA THR A 206 17.25 7.23 25.17
C THR A 206 18.75 7.42 25.43
N MET A 207 19.64 6.69 24.73
CA MET A 207 21.09 6.73 25.00
C MET A 207 21.72 8.13 24.87
N GLY A 208 21.14 9.00 24.04
CA GLY A 208 21.65 10.35 23.79
C GLY A 208 20.72 11.47 24.27
N ASP A 209 19.63 11.13 24.96
CA ASP A 209 18.69 12.13 25.48
C ASP A 209 19.35 12.87 26.66
N LYS A 210 19.60 14.17 26.48
CA LYS A 210 20.12 15.04 27.54
C LYS A 210 18.97 15.59 28.38
N VAL A 211 19.24 15.88 29.66
CA VAL A 211 18.26 16.56 30.52
C VAL A 211 17.82 17.86 29.85
N GLY A 212 16.51 18.01 29.61
CA GLY A 212 15.91 19.17 28.94
C GLY A 212 15.92 19.17 27.41
N SER A 213 16.46 18.13 26.75
CA SER A 213 16.40 18.01 25.29
C SER A 213 14.97 17.87 24.79
N ARG A 214 14.66 18.56 23.68
CA ARG A 214 13.34 18.48 23.04
C ARG A 214 13.30 17.30 22.09
N VAL A 215 12.15 16.65 21.95
CA VAL A 215 11.95 15.55 20.97
C VAL A 215 12.36 15.99 19.56
N ALA A 216 12.02 17.23 19.18
CA ALA A 216 12.36 17.81 17.88
C ALA A 216 13.88 18.00 17.65
N GLU A 217 14.73 17.89 18.67
CA GLU A 217 16.19 17.95 18.51
C GLU A 217 16.73 16.60 18.02
N ASN A 218 16.24 15.49 18.60
CA ASN A 218 16.77 14.15 18.37
C ASN A 218 15.98 13.33 17.35
N TRP A 219 14.76 13.74 17.01
CA TRP A 219 13.88 13.00 16.11
C TRP A 219 13.59 13.79 14.83
N ARG A 220 13.49 13.07 13.71
CA ARG A 220 13.06 13.61 12.42
C ARG A 220 12.13 12.63 11.72
N GLN A 221 11.23 13.15 10.88
CA GLN A 221 10.34 12.37 10.03
C GLN A 221 10.49 12.83 8.59
N PHE A 222 10.68 11.89 7.68
CA PHE A 222 10.80 12.12 6.24
C PHE A 222 10.49 10.82 5.49
N SER A 223 10.65 10.81 4.17
CA SER A 223 10.45 9.59 3.35
C SER A 223 9.05 8.98 3.55
N GLY A 224 8.02 9.82 3.42
CA GLY A 224 6.63 9.41 3.54
C GLY A 224 6.05 8.98 2.20
N ALA A 225 5.62 7.73 2.06
CA ALA A 225 4.84 7.22 0.93
C ALA A 225 3.41 6.92 1.39
N SER A 226 2.43 7.07 0.51
CA SER A 226 1.02 6.83 0.87
C SER A 226 0.30 6.02 -0.19
N VAL A 227 -0.81 5.39 0.20
CA VAL A 227 -1.74 4.75 -0.72
C VAL A 227 -3.18 4.95 -0.27
N TRP A 228 -4.09 5.11 -1.22
CA TRP A 228 -5.52 5.10 -0.94
C TRP A 228 -6.00 3.70 -0.58
N LEU A 229 -6.82 3.60 0.47
CA LEU A 229 -7.52 2.39 0.88
C LEU A 229 -8.99 2.51 0.43
N PRO A 230 -9.42 1.84 -0.65
CA PRO A 230 -10.76 2.01 -1.22
C PRO A 230 -11.87 1.78 -0.21
N ASP A 231 -11.81 0.68 0.52
CA ASP A 231 -12.86 0.37 1.48
C ASP A 231 -12.87 1.39 2.62
N GLU A 232 -11.70 1.83 3.11
CA GLU A 232 -11.58 2.71 4.28
C GLU A 232 -11.81 4.18 3.95
N GLU A 233 -11.85 4.52 2.66
CA GLU A 233 -12.02 5.88 2.15
C GLU A 233 -10.99 6.87 2.75
N CYS A 234 -9.75 6.42 2.89
CA CYS A 234 -8.66 7.24 3.42
C CYS A 234 -7.31 6.84 2.82
N HIS A 235 -6.35 7.74 2.91
CA HIS A 235 -4.95 7.52 2.58
C HIS A 235 -4.23 6.93 3.80
N MET A 236 -3.55 5.79 3.64
CA MET A 236 -2.58 5.30 4.61
C MET A 236 -1.19 5.78 4.21
N MET A 237 -0.50 6.46 5.11
CA MET A 237 0.89 6.89 4.92
C MET A 237 1.83 6.06 5.78
N ALA A 238 2.89 5.55 5.16
CA ALA A 238 4.05 4.98 5.83
C ALA A 238 5.23 5.93 5.67
N SER A 239 5.81 6.37 6.77
CA SER A 239 6.92 7.32 6.79
C SER A 239 8.07 6.82 7.65
N ARG A 240 9.28 7.32 7.37
CA ARG A 240 10.46 7.01 8.15
C ARG A 240 10.58 8.02 9.29
N MET A 241 10.66 7.51 10.50
CA MET A 241 11.02 8.26 11.70
C MET A 241 12.41 7.83 12.14
N ILE A 242 13.35 8.78 12.30
CA ILE A 242 14.72 8.49 12.76
C ILE A 242 14.98 9.05 14.16
N TYR A 243 15.78 8.32 14.93
CA TYR A 243 16.42 8.79 16.15
C TYR A 243 17.89 9.09 15.86
N ALA A 244 18.28 10.36 16.01
CA ALA A 244 19.59 10.90 15.66
C ALA A 244 20.07 11.90 16.73
N PRO A 245 20.47 11.42 17.93
CA PRO A 245 20.79 12.30 19.06
C PRO A 245 22.09 13.12 18.90
N ASN A 246 22.96 12.72 17.97
CA ASN A 246 24.23 13.39 17.72
C ASN A 246 24.20 14.24 16.44
N SER A 247 23.77 13.65 15.33
CA SER A 247 23.68 14.30 14.02
C SER A 247 22.72 13.53 13.14
N LYS A 248 21.89 14.25 12.38
CA LYS A 248 20.96 13.64 11.40
C LYS A 248 21.67 12.84 10.31
N SER A 249 22.92 13.19 10.00
CA SER A 249 23.73 12.46 9.02
C SER A 249 24.21 11.09 9.53
N ASN A 250 24.06 10.82 10.83
CA ASN A 250 24.42 9.54 11.43
C ASN A 250 23.35 9.09 12.44
N PRO A 251 22.15 8.70 11.96
CA PRO A 251 21.07 8.23 12.83
C PRO A 251 21.42 6.87 13.45
N VAL A 252 20.89 6.63 14.64
CA VAL A 252 21.10 5.40 15.42
C VAL A 252 20.03 4.35 15.10
N ALA A 253 18.77 4.78 15.06
CA ALA A 253 17.63 3.91 14.82
C ALA A 253 16.61 4.57 13.90
N SER A 254 15.85 3.76 13.17
CA SER A 254 14.72 4.19 12.37
C SER A 254 13.52 3.27 12.55
N PHE A 255 12.34 3.84 12.36
CA PHE A 255 11.05 3.19 12.55
C PHE A 255 10.11 3.59 11.42
N ILE A 256 9.12 2.74 11.13
CA ILE A 256 8.03 3.09 10.22
C ILE A 256 6.86 3.63 11.03
N ARG A 257 6.47 4.86 10.72
CA ARG A 257 5.34 5.57 11.30
C ARG A 257 4.16 5.51 10.34
N LEU A 258 3.02 5.05 10.84
CA LEU A 258 1.77 4.95 10.10
C LEU A 258 0.80 6.06 10.51
N GLN A 259 0.30 6.81 9.53
CA GLN A 259 -0.72 7.85 9.69
C GLN A 259 -1.85 7.62 8.69
N LEU A 260 -3.06 8.12 8.99
CA LEU A 260 -4.19 8.12 8.07
C LEU A 260 -4.55 9.55 7.71
N PHE A 261 -4.93 9.79 6.45
CA PHE A 261 -5.41 11.09 5.98
C PHE A 261 -6.73 10.92 5.23
N ASP A 262 -7.65 11.87 5.38
CA ASP A 262 -8.86 11.92 4.57
C ASP A 262 -8.57 12.40 3.13
N ALA A 263 -9.60 12.48 2.29
CA ALA A 263 -9.47 12.97 0.91
C ALA A 263 -9.05 14.46 0.80
N ASN A 264 -9.11 15.22 1.91
CA ASN A 264 -8.64 16.60 2.01
C ASN A 264 -7.23 16.69 2.61
N TRP A 265 -6.54 15.57 2.80
CA TRP A 265 -5.20 15.50 3.40
C TRP A 265 -5.14 16.02 4.83
N LYS A 266 -6.26 15.91 5.56
CA LYS A 266 -6.31 16.12 7.01
C LYS A 266 -6.07 14.79 7.72
N GLU A 267 -5.15 14.80 8.69
CA GLU A 267 -4.84 13.60 9.47
C GLU A 267 -6.07 13.12 10.27
N ILE A 268 -6.28 11.80 10.28
CA ILE A 268 -7.31 11.10 11.04
C ILE A 268 -6.63 10.39 12.22
N THR A 269 -6.90 10.87 13.42
CA THR A 269 -6.36 10.33 14.68
C THR A 269 -7.37 9.47 15.42
N GLY A 270 -6.91 8.45 16.14
CA GLY A 270 -7.73 7.56 16.97
C GLY A 270 -8.47 6.47 16.19
N ARG A 271 -8.54 6.55 14.85
CA ARG A 271 -9.23 5.58 14.00
C ARG A 271 -8.55 4.22 14.06
N ARG A 272 -9.37 3.16 14.08
CA ARG A 272 -8.92 1.77 14.08
C ARG A 272 -9.25 1.11 12.74
N ILE A 273 -8.31 0.36 12.18
CA ILE A 273 -8.55 -0.49 11.00
C ILE A 273 -8.40 -1.94 11.43
N ARG A 274 -9.41 -2.75 11.12
CA ARG A 274 -9.46 -4.17 11.47
C ARG A 274 -8.44 -4.96 10.64
N TYR A 275 -7.85 -5.99 11.24
CA TYR A 275 -6.99 -6.90 10.48
C TYR A 275 -7.81 -7.69 9.44
N ILE A 276 -7.20 -7.98 8.30
CA ILE A 276 -7.88 -8.67 7.19
C ILE A 276 -7.89 -10.19 7.37
N ASP A 277 -6.97 -10.73 8.17
CA ASP A 277 -6.74 -12.16 8.40
C ASP A 277 -7.32 -12.64 9.74
N ILE A 278 -8.41 -12.00 10.17
CA ILE A 278 -9.14 -12.35 11.38
C ILE A 278 -10.47 -13.05 11.06
N THR A 279 -10.79 -14.08 11.84
CA THR A 279 -12.04 -14.81 11.73
C THR A 279 -13.17 -14.13 12.50
N LYS A 280 -14.42 -14.41 12.10
CA LYS A 280 -15.62 -13.92 12.82
C LYS A 280 -15.61 -14.35 14.31
N GLN A 281 -15.13 -15.55 14.59
CA GLN A 281 -15.06 -16.07 15.96
C GLN A 281 -14.04 -15.32 16.82
N GLU A 282 -12.89 -14.95 16.26
CA GLU A 282 -11.89 -14.15 16.99
C GLU A 282 -12.44 -12.76 17.32
N ILE A 283 -13.19 -12.14 16.40
CA ILE A 283 -13.85 -10.85 16.64
C ILE A 283 -14.89 -10.98 17.74
N ASP A 284 -15.80 -11.96 17.63
CA ASP A 284 -16.82 -12.23 18.64
C ASP A 284 -16.21 -12.45 20.04
N ASN A 285 -15.15 -13.24 20.15
CA ASN A 285 -14.46 -13.46 21.42
C ASN A 285 -13.90 -12.15 22.01
N VAL A 286 -13.23 -11.33 21.19
CA VAL A 286 -12.65 -10.07 21.66
C VAL A 286 -13.73 -9.06 22.04
N LEU A 287 -14.84 -9.00 21.31
CA LEU A 287 -15.94 -8.10 21.67
C LEU A 287 -16.60 -8.49 23.00
N ARG A 288 -16.70 -9.79 23.31
CA ARG A 288 -17.17 -10.28 24.62
C ARG A 288 -16.20 -9.87 25.74
N GLU A 289 -14.91 -10.16 25.55
CA GLU A 289 -13.87 -9.77 26.52
C GLU A 289 -13.87 -8.25 26.75
N TYR A 290 -14.01 -7.47 25.67
CA TYR A 290 -14.07 -6.02 25.72
C TYR A 290 -15.32 -5.53 26.46
N ASN A 291 -16.48 -6.14 26.20
CA ASN A 291 -17.72 -5.78 26.87
C ASN A 291 -17.63 -5.94 28.39
N ASP A 292 -16.90 -6.96 28.85
CA ASP A 292 -16.73 -7.25 30.27
C ASP A 292 -15.64 -6.39 30.93
N ALA A 293 -14.51 -6.18 30.25
CA ALA A 293 -13.34 -5.50 30.83
C ALA A 293 -13.28 -3.99 30.54
N GLN A 294 -13.91 -3.52 29.46
CA GLN A 294 -13.83 -2.15 28.93
C GLN A 294 -12.39 -1.67 28.71
N ASP A 295 -11.48 -2.59 28.35
CA ASP A 295 -10.07 -2.32 28.09
C ASP A 295 -9.80 -2.19 26.58
N GLU A 296 -9.48 -0.98 26.11
CA GLU A 296 -9.16 -0.71 24.70
C GLU A 296 -8.01 -1.57 24.15
N SER A 297 -7.08 -2.02 24.99
CA SER A 297 -5.94 -2.85 24.56
C SER A 297 -6.39 -4.20 23.99
N LEU A 298 -7.58 -4.68 24.38
CA LEU A 298 -8.18 -5.89 23.81
C LEU A 298 -8.47 -5.72 22.32
N LEU A 299 -8.79 -4.50 21.87
CA LEU A 299 -9.06 -4.19 20.46
C LEU A 299 -7.78 -4.28 19.60
N ASP A 300 -6.58 -4.21 20.19
CA ASP A 300 -5.30 -4.41 19.48
C ASP A 300 -5.16 -5.84 18.94
N LYS A 301 -5.90 -6.81 19.50
CA LYS A 301 -5.96 -8.20 19.01
C LYS A 301 -6.64 -8.30 17.63
N ILE A 302 -7.52 -7.37 17.31
CA ILE A 302 -8.36 -7.41 16.10
C ILE A 302 -8.15 -6.24 15.15
N SER A 303 -7.46 -5.19 15.60
CA SER A 303 -7.31 -3.95 14.85
C SER A 303 -6.00 -3.24 15.18
N ILE A 304 -5.63 -2.28 14.33
CA ILE A 304 -4.52 -1.35 14.54
C ILE A 304 -5.07 0.07 14.68
N LYS A 305 -4.68 0.79 15.74
CA LYS A 305 -5.02 2.21 15.99
C LYS A 305 -4.07 3.11 15.23
N PHE A 306 -4.56 4.20 14.65
CA PHE A 306 -3.75 5.21 13.98
C PHE A 306 -3.80 6.55 14.72
N PRO A 307 -2.73 7.35 14.63
CA PRO A 307 -1.45 6.99 14.02
C PRO A 307 -0.63 6.07 14.96
N THR A 308 0.19 5.17 14.43
CA THR A 308 1.03 4.25 15.26
C THR A 308 2.43 4.01 14.69
N VAL A 309 3.36 3.50 15.50
CA VAL A 309 4.65 2.99 15.03
C VAL A 309 4.49 1.50 14.71
N LEU A 310 4.88 1.09 13.51
CA LEU A 310 4.72 -0.29 13.07
C LEU A 310 5.76 -1.21 13.73
N ASP A 311 5.31 -2.33 14.30
CA ASP A 311 6.14 -3.30 15.02
C ASP A 311 7.05 -4.15 14.12
N ILE A 312 8.03 -3.50 13.49
CA ILE A 312 9.06 -4.15 12.66
C ILE A 312 10.18 -4.67 13.56
N PRO A 313 10.47 -5.98 13.55
CA PRO A 313 11.51 -6.55 14.39
C PRO A 313 12.93 -6.17 13.90
N PHE A 314 13.78 -5.71 14.81
CA PHE A 314 15.23 -5.61 14.66
C PHE A 314 15.89 -5.65 16.04
N ASP A 315 17.14 -6.10 16.13
CA ASP A 315 17.83 -6.23 17.42
C ASP A 315 18.46 -4.88 17.86
N PRO A 316 17.97 -4.24 18.94
CA PRO A 316 18.50 -2.97 19.43
C PRO A 316 19.86 -3.10 20.12
N LYS A 317 20.34 -4.33 20.38
CA LYS A 317 21.60 -4.59 21.11
C LYS A 317 22.80 -4.78 20.18
N VAL A 318 22.58 -4.80 18.87
CA VAL A 318 23.67 -4.92 17.90
C VAL A 318 24.59 -3.70 18.03
N ASN A 319 25.83 -3.95 18.44
CA ASN A 319 26.85 -2.91 18.51
C ASN A 319 27.41 -2.64 17.11
N THR A 320 26.74 -1.75 16.37
CA THR A 320 27.14 -1.32 15.03
C THR A 320 27.08 0.20 14.91
N LYS A 321 27.90 0.75 14.01
CA LYS A 321 27.79 2.16 13.60
C LYS A 321 26.76 2.35 12.48
N GLU A 322 26.24 1.26 11.91
CA GLU A 322 25.18 1.31 10.92
C GLU A 322 23.83 1.57 11.57
N LEU A 323 22.95 2.26 10.85
CA LEU A 323 21.59 2.53 11.31
C LEU A 323 20.80 1.25 11.60
N LEU A 324 20.09 1.16 12.71
CA LEU A 324 19.19 0.04 12.96
C LEU A 324 17.76 0.33 12.50
N GLY A 325 17.02 -0.72 12.11
CA GLY A 325 15.60 -0.62 11.76
C GLY A 325 15.29 -0.31 10.29
N PRO A 326 13.99 -0.17 9.95
CA PRO A 326 13.49 0.03 8.60
C PRO A 326 13.79 1.42 8.02
N GLU A 327 14.04 1.47 6.72
CA GLU A 327 14.42 2.66 5.97
C GLU A 327 13.64 2.78 4.66
N ASP A 328 13.38 4.02 4.25
CA ASP A 328 12.82 4.41 2.94
C ASP A 328 11.57 3.60 2.53
N PRO A 329 10.50 3.65 3.35
CA PRO A 329 9.29 2.89 3.09
C PRO A 329 8.59 3.37 1.81
N ARG A 330 8.15 2.41 1.00
CA ARG A 330 7.26 2.59 -0.15
C ARG A 330 6.01 1.75 0.10
N ILE A 331 4.83 2.28 -0.21
CA ILE A 331 3.57 1.56 0.03
C ILE A 331 2.78 1.47 -1.27
N LEU A 332 2.32 0.26 -1.59
CA LEU A 332 1.48 -0.02 -2.76
C LEU A 332 0.21 -0.74 -2.31
N PHE A 333 -0.89 -0.50 -3.00
CA PHE A 333 -2.12 -1.28 -2.84
C PHE A 333 -2.03 -2.47 -3.77
N LYS A 334 -1.97 -3.67 -3.20
CA LYS A 334 -2.03 -4.92 -3.94
C LYS A 334 -3.49 -5.17 -4.30
N ASP A 335 -3.89 -4.81 -5.51
CA ASP A 335 -5.20 -5.12 -6.07
C ASP A 335 -5.21 -6.54 -6.68
N GLY A 336 -5.15 -7.55 -5.82
CA GLY A 336 -5.11 -8.95 -6.23
C GLY A 336 -6.50 -9.54 -6.49
N GLU A 337 -6.56 -10.64 -7.24
CA GLU A 337 -7.82 -11.33 -7.57
C GLU A 337 -8.47 -11.94 -6.31
N TYR A 338 -7.67 -12.31 -5.31
CA TYR A 338 -8.13 -13.02 -4.11
C TYR A 338 -8.13 -12.16 -2.85
N VAL A 339 -7.10 -11.32 -2.69
CA VAL A 339 -6.97 -10.45 -1.51
C VAL A 339 -6.51 -9.08 -1.96
N GLN A 340 -7.23 -8.05 -1.53
CA GLN A 340 -6.82 -6.66 -1.70
C GLN A 340 -6.27 -6.11 -0.38
N GLU A 341 -5.02 -5.62 -0.38
CA GLU A 341 -4.39 -5.12 0.84
C GLU A 341 -3.21 -4.18 0.54
N PRO A 342 -2.88 -3.22 1.42
CA PRO A 342 -1.64 -2.46 1.32
C PRO A 342 -0.42 -3.33 1.63
N VAL A 343 0.70 -3.07 0.97
CA VAL A 343 2.01 -3.71 1.22
C VAL A 343 3.07 -2.63 1.32
N ILE A 344 3.87 -2.66 2.39
CA ILE A 344 4.96 -1.71 2.62
C ILE A 344 6.28 -2.40 2.32
N PHE A 345 7.12 -1.78 1.49
CA PHE A 345 8.45 -2.22 1.08
C PHE A 345 9.51 -1.28 1.63
N PHE A 346 10.59 -1.79 2.20
CA PHE A 346 11.63 -0.99 2.86
C PHE A 346 12.96 -1.74 2.87
N ASN A 347 14.09 -1.03 3.03
CA ASN A 347 15.36 -1.69 3.34
C ASN A 347 15.64 -1.64 4.85
N MET A 348 16.39 -2.61 5.34
CA MET A 348 16.92 -2.58 6.71
C MET A 348 18.20 -3.40 6.82
N LEU A 349 18.94 -3.19 7.90
CA LEU A 349 20.11 -4.00 8.22
C LEU A 349 19.65 -5.37 8.71
N ASP A 350 20.08 -6.43 8.03
CA ASP A 350 19.85 -7.81 8.39
C ASP A 350 21.17 -8.59 8.28
N ASN A 351 21.62 -9.18 9.40
CA ASN A 351 22.86 -9.96 9.46
C ASN A 351 24.09 -9.25 8.86
N GLY A 352 24.23 -7.94 9.11
CA GLY A 352 25.37 -7.14 8.65
C GLY A 352 25.30 -6.69 7.18
N LYS A 353 24.20 -6.95 6.47
CA LYS A 353 23.95 -6.46 5.11
C LYS A 353 22.60 -5.76 5.03
N ARG A 354 22.52 -4.67 4.26
CA ARG A 354 21.23 -4.06 3.92
C ARG A 354 20.52 -4.92 2.89
N THR A 355 19.29 -5.30 3.19
CA THR A 355 18.45 -6.11 2.30
C THR A 355 17.02 -5.53 2.25
N MET A 356 16.31 -5.84 1.17
CA MET A 356 14.94 -5.38 0.95
C MET A 356 13.93 -6.29 1.64
N HIS A 357 12.90 -5.69 2.23
CA HIS A 357 11.85 -6.37 2.96
C HIS A 357 10.46 -5.89 2.53
N ALA A 358 9.45 -6.71 2.76
CA ALA A 358 8.05 -6.30 2.74
C ALA A 358 7.33 -6.68 4.04
N VAL A 359 6.31 -5.89 4.39
CA VAL A 359 5.39 -6.14 5.50
C VAL A 359 3.96 -5.82 5.07
N PHE A 360 3.02 -6.59 5.61
CA PHE A 360 1.59 -6.41 5.39
C PHE A 360 0.99 -5.75 6.65
N PRO A 361 0.80 -4.41 6.68
CA PRO A 361 0.48 -3.69 7.91
C PRO A 361 -0.89 -4.05 8.49
N LEU A 362 -1.81 -4.56 7.67
CA LEU A 362 -3.18 -4.94 8.08
C LEU A 362 -3.36 -6.44 8.35
N ARG A 363 -2.27 -7.20 8.50
CA ARG A 363 -2.31 -8.60 8.96
C ARG A 363 -1.84 -8.71 10.39
N LYS A 364 -2.48 -9.55 11.22
CA LYS A 364 -2.18 -9.68 12.66
C LYS A 364 -0.68 -9.84 12.93
N PRO A 365 -0.15 -9.24 14.02
CA PRO A 365 1.19 -9.57 14.50
C PRO A 365 1.29 -11.04 14.86
N ASN A 366 2.52 -11.57 14.83
CA ASN A 366 2.79 -12.93 15.25
C ASN A 366 2.42 -13.09 16.75
N PRO A 367 1.57 -14.06 17.13
CA PRO A 367 1.09 -14.19 18.51
C PRO A 367 2.20 -14.43 19.55
N LYS A 368 3.35 -14.98 19.13
CA LYS A 368 4.47 -15.28 20.03
C LYS A 368 5.39 -14.09 20.22
N THR A 369 5.71 -13.38 19.15
CA THR A 369 6.68 -12.28 19.20
C THR A 369 6.02 -10.92 19.36
N GLN A 370 4.71 -10.82 19.07
CA GLN A 370 3.96 -9.56 18.96
C GLN A 370 4.55 -8.59 17.91
N LYS A 371 5.31 -9.12 16.94
CA LYS A 371 5.91 -8.36 15.83
C LYS A 371 5.30 -8.75 14.49
N ARG A 372 5.47 -7.90 13.48
CA ARG A 372 5.02 -8.20 12.12
C ARG A 372 5.93 -9.23 11.45
N ASP A 373 5.34 -10.19 10.76
CA ASP A 373 6.09 -11.12 9.91
C ASP A 373 6.61 -10.36 8.67
N LEU A 374 7.92 -10.51 8.42
CA LEU A 374 8.60 -9.86 7.30
C LEU A 374 8.86 -10.84 6.17
N VAL A 375 8.74 -10.35 4.94
CA VAL A 375 9.22 -11.05 3.74
C VAL A 375 10.58 -10.46 3.39
N ASN A 376 11.65 -11.22 3.55
CA ASN A 376 13.01 -10.79 3.18
C ASN A 376 13.31 -11.21 1.73
N PHE A 377 13.57 -10.22 0.86
CA PHE A 377 13.81 -10.45 -0.56
C PHE A 377 15.25 -10.87 -0.84
N LYS A 378 15.41 -12.00 -1.52
CA LYS A 378 16.71 -12.62 -1.80
C LYS A 378 16.84 -12.93 -3.28
N ILE A 379 17.85 -12.33 -3.91
CA ILE A 379 18.21 -12.60 -5.30
C ILE A 379 18.71 -14.04 -5.41
N SER A 380 18.07 -14.84 -6.27
CA SER A 380 18.44 -16.24 -6.51
C SER A 380 19.21 -16.37 -7.83
N GLY A 381 20.27 -17.19 -7.86
CA GLY A 381 21.01 -17.57 -9.09
C GLY A 381 22.47 -17.11 -9.15
N ILE A 382 23.34 -17.96 -9.72
CA ILE A 382 24.81 -17.79 -9.76
C ILE A 382 25.25 -16.60 -10.63
N ALA A 383 24.48 -16.24 -11.66
CA ALA A 383 24.83 -15.19 -12.62
C ALA A 383 24.53 -13.76 -12.15
N ALA A 384 23.58 -13.56 -11.22
CA ALA A 384 23.20 -12.23 -10.73
C ALA A 384 24.23 -11.63 -9.73
N SER A 385 25.19 -12.44 -9.27
CA SER A 385 25.93 -12.22 -8.02
C SER A 385 27.22 -11.38 -8.15
N ARG A 386 27.77 -11.17 -9.36
CA ARG A 386 29.09 -10.52 -9.49
C ARG A 386 29.07 -8.99 -9.66
N THR A 387 27.97 -8.40 -10.13
CA THR A 387 27.87 -6.95 -10.44
C THR A 387 26.83 -6.21 -9.60
N LEU A 388 25.92 -6.92 -8.92
CA LEU A 388 24.79 -6.35 -8.19
C LEU A 388 24.98 -6.54 -6.66
N SER A 389 25.86 -5.74 -6.05
CA SER A 389 26.24 -5.89 -4.63
C SER A 389 25.33 -5.14 -3.65
N THR A 390 24.42 -4.28 -4.12
CA THR A 390 23.71 -3.29 -3.28
C THR A 390 22.19 -3.52 -3.26
N GLU A 391 21.67 -4.05 -2.16
CA GLU A 391 20.23 -4.36 -2.00
C GLU A 391 19.50 -3.25 -1.20
N LYS A 392 19.47 -2.04 -1.75
CA LYS A 392 18.70 -0.90 -1.21
C LYS A 392 18.04 -0.10 -2.32
N ASN A 393 16.99 0.66 -1.99
CA ASN A 393 16.31 1.61 -2.88
C ASN A 393 15.65 0.99 -4.13
N TRP A 394 15.24 -0.28 -4.08
CA TRP A 394 14.50 -0.88 -5.19
C TRP A 394 13.10 -0.26 -5.29
N ALA A 395 12.65 0.08 -6.50
CA ALA A 395 11.32 0.62 -6.71
C ALA A 395 10.34 -0.55 -7.00
N PRO A 396 9.39 -0.86 -6.09
CA PRO A 396 8.40 -1.91 -6.30
C PRO A 396 7.34 -1.45 -7.29
N PHE A 397 6.73 -2.40 -7.98
CA PHE A 397 5.53 -2.22 -8.77
C PHE A 397 4.83 -3.56 -9.02
N PHE A 398 3.52 -3.51 -9.29
CA PHE A 398 2.74 -4.70 -9.61
C PHE A 398 2.54 -4.85 -11.12
N ASP A 399 2.48 -6.10 -11.58
CA ASP A 399 2.11 -6.41 -12.95
C ASP A 399 0.66 -5.97 -13.20
N SER A 400 0.44 -5.13 -14.21
CA SER A 400 -0.88 -4.56 -14.50
C SER A 400 -1.88 -5.54 -15.11
N ILE A 401 -1.45 -6.77 -15.44
CA ILE A 401 -2.30 -7.82 -15.99
C ILE A 401 -2.61 -8.86 -14.91
N ARG A 402 -1.59 -9.39 -14.23
CA ARG A 402 -1.79 -10.44 -13.23
C ARG A 402 -0.71 -10.46 -12.15
N ILE A 403 -1.11 -10.16 -10.91
CA ILE A 403 -0.26 -10.27 -9.72
C ILE A 403 0.05 -11.74 -9.38
N GLY A 404 -0.87 -12.65 -9.73
CA GLY A 404 -0.70 -14.09 -9.56
C GLY A 404 -0.92 -14.57 -8.12
N ASP A 405 -1.76 -13.87 -7.35
CA ASP A 405 -2.20 -14.31 -6.05
C ASP A 405 -3.27 -15.42 -6.14
N SER A 406 -3.45 -16.15 -5.05
CA SER A 406 -4.47 -17.19 -4.91
C SER A 406 -4.85 -17.38 -3.45
N SER A 407 -5.77 -18.30 -3.17
CA SER A 407 -6.04 -18.75 -1.80
C SER A 407 -4.82 -19.32 -1.07
N LYS A 408 -3.72 -19.64 -1.77
CA LYS A 408 -2.50 -20.24 -1.22
C LYS A 408 -1.24 -19.38 -1.33
N THR A 409 -1.26 -18.31 -2.11
CA THR A 409 -0.08 -17.46 -2.35
C THR A 409 -0.46 -15.99 -2.38
N LYS A 410 0.39 -15.14 -1.81
CA LYS A 410 0.25 -13.69 -1.84
C LYS A 410 0.64 -13.08 -3.19
N GLY A 411 1.07 -13.88 -4.16
CA GLY A 411 1.44 -13.43 -5.50
C GLY A 411 2.86 -12.86 -5.58
N TYR A 412 3.07 -11.99 -6.57
CA TYR A 412 4.40 -11.49 -6.93
C TYR A 412 4.45 -9.96 -7.03
N VAL A 413 5.59 -9.41 -6.66
CA VAL A 413 5.96 -8.00 -6.89
C VAL A 413 7.11 -7.94 -7.89
N GLN A 414 7.15 -6.91 -8.73
CA GLN A 414 8.29 -6.61 -9.57
C GLN A 414 9.10 -5.47 -8.95
N PHE A 415 10.42 -5.52 -9.09
CA PHE A 415 11.32 -4.48 -8.61
C PHE A 415 12.15 -3.96 -9.76
N LEU A 416 12.10 -2.64 -9.96
CA LEU A 416 13.10 -1.91 -10.71
C LEU A 416 14.31 -1.76 -9.78
N TYR A 417 15.29 -2.63 -9.97
CA TYR A 417 16.47 -2.74 -9.09
C TYR A 417 17.46 -1.61 -9.36
N THR A 418 17.79 -1.41 -10.64
CA THR A 418 18.51 -0.24 -11.12
C THR A 418 17.92 0.17 -12.46
N VAL A 419 18.03 1.47 -12.75
CA VAL A 419 17.57 2.08 -14.01
C VAL A 419 18.72 2.28 -14.98
N ASP A 420 19.93 2.38 -14.45
CA ASP A 420 21.16 2.60 -15.20
C ASP A 420 22.29 1.71 -14.63
N PRO A 421 22.52 0.52 -15.22
CA PRO A 421 21.74 -0.11 -16.30
C PRO A 421 20.33 -0.54 -15.84
N LEU A 422 19.40 -0.75 -16.78
CA LEU A 422 18.06 -1.25 -16.44
C LEU A 422 18.09 -2.72 -16.01
N VAL A 423 17.69 -3.00 -14.77
CA VAL A 423 17.59 -4.36 -14.21
C VAL A 423 16.26 -4.52 -13.48
N VAL A 424 15.52 -5.57 -13.82
CA VAL A 424 14.18 -5.84 -13.25
C VAL A 424 14.13 -7.25 -12.67
N PHE A 425 13.60 -7.36 -11.45
CA PHE A 425 13.35 -8.65 -10.77
C PHE A 425 11.86 -8.87 -10.56
N ARG A 426 11.46 -10.13 -10.45
CA ARG A 426 10.18 -10.60 -9.94
C ARG A 426 10.41 -11.37 -8.66
N CYS A 427 9.73 -11.01 -7.59
CA CYS A 427 9.90 -11.63 -6.28
C CYS A 427 8.57 -12.19 -5.74
N SER A 428 8.63 -13.34 -5.08
CA SER A 428 7.49 -13.92 -4.37
C SER A 428 7.21 -13.13 -3.09
N LEU A 429 5.94 -12.77 -2.88
CA LEU A 429 5.47 -12.15 -1.64
C LEU A 429 5.27 -13.15 -0.48
N ASP A 430 5.44 -14.44 -0.73
CA ASP A 430 5.33 -15.47 0.31
C ASP A 430 6.67 -15.76 0.98
N ASN A 431 7.74 -15.88 0.18
CA ASN A 431 9.05 -16.34 0.65
C ASN A 431 10.23 -15.43 0.25
N GLY A 432 9.97 -14.35 -0.49
CA GLY A 432 10.97 -13.37 -0.87
C GLY A 432 11.96 -13.81 -1.95
N LYS A 433 11.84 -15.00 -2.53
CA LYS A 433 12.72 -15.44 -3.63
C LYS A 433 12.52 -14.56 -4.85
N CYS A 434 13.61 -13.99 -5.37
CA CYS A 434 13.62 -13.11 -6.53
C CYS A 434 14.29 -13.78 -7.74
N GLU A 435 13.57 -13.75 -8.86
CA GLU A 435 13.99 -14.15 -10.20
C GLU A 435 14.30 -12.90 -11.03
N LYS A 436 15.38 -12.93 -11.79
CA LYS A 436 15.76 -11.84 -12.69
C LYS A 436 14.92 -11.94 -13.96
N LEU A 437 14.15 -10.89 -14.28
CA LEU A 437 13.37 -10.82 -15.51
C LEU A 437 14.19 -10.21 -16.66
N GLN A 438 15.01 -9.20 -16.37
CA GLN A 438 15.84 -8.52 -17.35
C GLN A 438 17.09 -7.93 -16.70
N ASP A 439 18.21 -7.94 -17.43
CA ASP A 439 19.44 -7.26 -17.07
C ASP A 439 20.14 -6.63 -18.27
N ASN A 440 20.25 -5.31 -18.23
CA ASN A 440 21.20 -4.60 -19.06
C ASN A 440 22.55 -4.52 -18.32
N ILE A 441 23.65 -4.41 -19.07
CA ILE A 441 25.01 -4.45 -18.51
C ILE A 441 25.81 -3.14 -18.68
N TYR A 442 25.35 -2.23 -19.54
CA TYR A 442 26.06 -1.00 -19.86
C TYR A 442 25.51 0.19 -19.08
N TYR A 443 26.41 0.90 -18.40
CA TYR A 443 26.11 2.09 -17.61
C TYR A 443 26.15 3.34 -18.49
N SER A 444 25.40 4.37 -18.12
CA SER A 444 25.57 5.72 -18.68
C SER A 444 27.00 6.21 -18.47
N SER A 445 27.46 7.09 -19.36
CA SER A 445 28.75 7.76 -19.25
C SER A 445 28.90 8.54 -17.94
N PHE A 446 27.81 9.08 -17.38
CA PHE A 446 27.82 9.77 -16.10
C PHE A 446 28.08 8.81 -14.92
N ALA A 447 27.46 7.63 -14.95
CA ALA A 447 27.66 6.62 -13.92
C ALA A 447 29.07 6.00 -14.02
N GLU A 448 29.56 5.72 -15.23
CA GLU A 448 30.92 5.22 -15.48
C GLU A 448 31.99 6.18 -14.95
N ASN A 449 31.79 7.48 -15.16
CA ASN A 449 32.69 8.53 -14.67
C ASN A 449 32.40 8.99 -13.23
N ALA A 450 31.48 8.33 -12.52
CA ALA A 450 31.05 8.68 -11.17
C ALA A 450 30.63 10.16 -10.99
N LEU A 451 30.08 10.79 -12.04
CA LEU A 451 29.59 12.17 -12.02
C LEU A 451 28.15 12.26 -11.51
N GLY A 452 27.33 11.26 -11.85
CA GLY A 452 25.93 11.22 -11.48
C GLY A 452 25.35 9.82 -11.56
N PHE A 453 24.34 9.54 -10.75
CA PHE A 453 23.64 8.25 -10.72
C PHE A 453 22.12 8.47 -10.67
N ILE A 454 21.37 7.49 -11.17
CA ILE A 454 19.92 7.38 -10.99
C ILE A 454 19.67 6.36 -9.88
N ARG A 455 19.06 6.77 -8.76
CA ARG A 455 18.93 5.89 -7.58
C ARG A 455 17.61 6.10 -6.85
N GLY A 456 16.86 5.01 -6.66
CA GLY A 456 15.62 5.03 -5.89
C GLY A 456 14.60 6.00 -6.46
N GLY A 457 13.80 6.58 -5.56
CA GLY A 457 12.59 7.33 -5.90
C GLY A 457 11.33 6.60 -5.43
N THR A 458 10.22 6.87 -6.10
CA THR A 458 8.91 6.27 -5.81
C THR A 458 8.83 4.82 -6.25
N GLU A 459 7.80 4.12 -5.79
CA GLU A 459 7.20 2.99 -6.51
C GLU A 459 6.71 3.39 -7.91
N LEU A 460 6.46 2.41 -8.78
CA LEU A 460 5.83 2.67 -10.08
C LEU A 460 4.36 2.27 -10.05
N ILE A 461 3.51 3.14 -10.58
CA ILE A 461 2.07 2.90 -10.71
C ILE A 461 1.71 2.63 -12.17
N PRO A 462 0.82 1.66 -12.46
CA PRO A 462 0.48 1.31 -13.83
C PRO A 462 -0.39 2.39 -14.47
N VAL A 463 -0.14 2.64 -15.76
CA VAL A 463 -1.11 3.35 -16.60
C VAL A 463 -2.31 2.41 -16.82
N PRO A 464 -3.57 2.87 -16.61
CA PRO A 464 -4.73 2.01 -16.79
C PRO A 464 -4.75 1.32 -18.16
N ARG A 465 -4.93 0.01 -18.15
CA ARG A 465 -4.86 -0.82 -19.37
C ARG A 465 -5.88 -0.38 -20.42
N GLN A 466 -7.07 0.03 -19.99
CA GLN A 466 -8.13 0.51 -20.88
C GLN A 466 -7.71 1.76 -21.66
N ILE A 467 -6.83 2.59 -21.09
CA ILE A 467 -6.27 3.75 -21.76
C ILE A 467 -5.25 3.28 -22.80
N LEU A 468 -4.30 2.44 -22.42
CA LEU A 468 -3.30 1.91 -23.35
C LEU A 468 -3.94 1.21 -24.56
N GLN A 469 -4.95 0.36 -24.33
CA GLN A 469 -5.67 -0.37 -25.38
C GLN A 469 -6.38 0.54 -26.39
N LYS A 470 -6.89 1.70 -25.95
CA LYS A 470 -7.51 2.69 -26.84
C LYS A 470 -6.47 3.36 -27.75
N HIS A 471 -5.23 3.51 -27.29
CA HIS A 471 -4.15 4.17 -28.03
C HIS A 471 -3.32 3.20 -28.88
N THR A 472 -3.32 1.90 -28.58
CA THR A 472 -2.71 0.88 -29.44
C THR A 472 -3.67 0.48 -30.56
N THR A 473 -3.60 1.16 -31.71
CA THR A 473 -4.45 0.87 -32.88
C THR A 473 -4.25 -0.57 -33.38
N GLY A 474 -5.29 -1.39 -33.35
CA GLY A 474 -5.43 -2.56 -34.23
C GLY A 474 -4.76 -3.88 -33.81
N ASN A 475 -4.07 -3.96 -32.67
CA ASN A 475 -3.57 -5.24 -32.17
C ASN A 475 -4.01 -5.47 -30.71
N ALA A 476 -5.20 -6.05 -30.55
CA ALA A 476 -5.77 -6.43 -29.27
C ALA A 476 -4.92 -7.48 -28.51
N GLU A 477 -3.96 -8.12 -29.20
CA GLU A 477 -3.01 -9.05 -28.59
C GLU A 477 -1.75 -8.38 -28.03
N SER A 478 -1.53 -7.09 -28.28
CA SER A 478 -0.36 -6.40 -27.72
C SER A 478 -0.40 -6.42 -26.18
N ARG A 479 0.61 -7.05 -25.57
CA ARG A 479 0.78 -7.13 -24.12
C ARG A 479 1.51 -5.90 -23.58
N LEU A 480 1.24 -4.73 -24.17
CA LEU A 480 1.85 -3.47 -23.77
C LEU A 480 1.39 -3.10 -22.36
N GLN A 481 2.35 -2.95 -21.47
CA GLN A 481 2.16 -2.46 -20.11
C GLN A 481 3.04 -1.23 -19.91
N MET A 482 2.55 -0.25 -19.17
CA MET A 482 3.29 0.98 -18.90
C MET A 482 3.12 1.36 -17.44
N TRP A 483 4.19 1.85 -16.83
CA TRP A 483 4.20 2.37 -15.48
C TRP A 483 4.88 3.73 -15.41
N VAL A 484 4.42 4.54 -14.46
CA VAL A 484 4.93 5.87 -14.18
C VAL A 484 5.52 5.89 -12.78
N GLY A 485 6.66 6.56 -12.63
CA GLY A 485 7.26 6.82 -11.33
C GLY A 485 8.09 8.10 -11.35
N PHE A 486 8.67 8.44 -10.21
CA PHE A 486 9.67 9.49 -10.10
C PHE A 486 10.96 8.89 -9.54
N VAL A 487 11.99 8.83 -10.37
CA VAL A 487 13.34 8.46 -9.93
C VAL A 487 14.04 9.66 -9.29
N LYS A 488 15.12 9.40 -8.57
CA LYS A 488 15.94 10.45 -7.97
C LYS A 488 17.34 10.45 -8.59
N THR A 489 17.78 11.62 -9.04
CA THR A 489 19.16 11.84 -9.47
C THR A 489 20.06 12.03 -8.24
N HIS A 490 21.32 11.60 -8.36
CA HIS A 490 22.37 11.79 -7.36
C HIS A 490 23.59 12.35 -8.09
N ILE A 491 23.72 13.67 -8.12
CA ILE A 491 24.77 14.35 -8.88
C ILE A 491 25.85 14.84 -7.93
N ASN A 492 27.08 14.42 -8.17
CA ASN A 492 28.23 14.73 -7.33
C ASN A 492 28.82 16.10 -7.68
N ASN A 493 29.27 16.83 -6.66
CA ASN A 493 30.02 18.09 -6.77
C ASN A 493 29.37 19.08 -7.73
N CYS A 494 28.06 19.24 -7.61
CA CYS A 494 27.28 20.11 -8.47
C CYS A 494 26.22 20.82 -7.63
N GLY A 495 26.00 22.10 -7.96
CA GLY A 495 24.84 22.85 -7.46
C GLY A 495 25.08 23.46 -6.09
N CYS A 496 24.07 23.38 -5.22
CA CYS A 496 24.07 23.97 -3.87
C CYS A 496 24.53 22.95 -2.81
N GLY A 497 25.70 22.31 -2.99
CA GLY A 497 26.21 21.35 -2.02
C GLY A 497 27.17 20.34 -2.62
N ASP A 498 27.60 19.39 -1.78
CA ASP A 498 28.51 18.31 -2.18
C ASP A 498 27.81 17.29 -3.10
N THR A 499 26.50 17.15 -2.92
CA THR A 499 25.63 16.32 -3.75
C THR A 499 24.29 17.01 -3.94
N THR A 500 23.74 16.97 -5.15
CA THR A 500 22.38 17.44 -5.45
C THR A 500 21.48 16.25 -5.80
N TYR A 501 20.29 16.21 -5.19
CA TYR A 501 19.25 15.26 -5.52
C TYR A 501 17.99 15.94 -6.02
N ARG A 502 17.44 15.44 -7.13
CA ARG A 502 16.17 15.93 -7.69
C ARG A 502 15.30 14.78 -8.21
N PRO A 503 13.97 14.89 -8.09
CA PRO A 503 13.03 14.07 -8.82
C PRO A 503 13.19 14.20 -10.34
N SER A 504 13.00 13.09 -11.04
CA SER A 504 12.80 13.02 -12.49
C SER A 504 11.67 12.03 -12.78
N LEU A 505 10.71 12.42 -13.61
CA LEU A 505 9.64 11.52 -14.06
C LEU A 505 10.24 10.42 -14.94
N ILE A 506 9.82 9.17 -14.75
CA ILE A 506 10.17 8.02 -15.58
C ILE A 506 8.90 7.35 -16.12
N VAL A 507 8.97 6.87 -17.37
CA VAL A 507 8.02 5.94 -17.95
C VAL A 507 8.74 4.65 -18.28
N LEU A 508 8.36 3.59 -17.57
CA LEU A 508 8.80 2.22 -17.83
C LEU A 508 7.73 1.53 -18.68
N THR A 509 8.14 0.91 -19.78
CA THR A 509 7.25 0.18 -20.67
C THR A 509 7.71 -1.27 -20.76
N LYS A 510 6.76 -2.21 -20.81
CA LYS A 510 7.00 -3.62 -21.08
C LYS A 510 6.19 -4.03 -22.30
N GLU A 511 6.88 -4.59 -23.28
CA GLU A 511 6.30 -5.08 -24.52
C GLU A 511 6.80 -6.51 -24.74
N ASP A 512 5.85 -7.46 -24.84
CA ASP A 512 6.12 -8.89 -25.03
C ASP A 512 7.19 -9.50 -24.09
N GLY A 513 7.25 -8.97 -22.86
CA GLY A 513 8.15 -9.44 -21.80
C GLY A 513 9.44 -8.62 -21.67
N VAL A 514 9.73 -7.72 -22.60
CA VAL A 514 10.93 -6.87 -22.60
C VAL A 514 10.61 -5.50 -22.01
N PHE A 515 11.38 -5.08 -21.00
CA PHE A 515 11.28 -3.78 -20.34
C PHE A 515 12.19 -2.75 -21.00
N ARG A 516 11.71 -1.52 -21.13
CA ARG A 516 12.46 -0.37 -21.64
C ARG A 516 12.06 0.92 -20.95
N VAL A 517 12.95 1.91 -20.96
CA VAL A 517 12.64 3.28 -20.54
C VAL A 517 12.21 4.09 -21.77
N ASP A 518 10.93 4.46 -21.83
CA ASP A 518 10.39 5.25 -22.95
C ASP A 518 10.51 6.75 -22.72
N LEU A 519 10.61 7.20 -21.47
CA LEU A 519 10.74 8.60 -21.11
C LEU A 519 11.47 8.77 -19.78
N MET A 520 12.39 9.73 -19.74
CA MET A 520 12.80 10.38 -18.50
C MET A 520 12.79 11.89 -18.65
N THR A 521 12.48 12.62 -17.59
CA THR A 521 12.60 14.08 -17.59
C THR A 521 13.91 14.54 -16.95
N ASP A 522 14.35 15.75 -17.32
CA ASP A 522 15.29 16.52 -16.52
C ASP A 522 14.76 16.71 -15.08
N SER A 523 15.62 17.21 -14.19
CA SER A 523 15.37 17.49 -12.79
C SER A 523 14.16 18.40 -12.58
N ILE A 524 13.30 18.01 -11.64
CA ILE A 524 12.08 18.71 -11.24
C ILE A 524 12.24 19.23 -9.81
N ASP A 525 11.83 20.47 -9.53
CA ASP A 525 11.83 21.04 -8.18
C ASP A 525 10.50 21.68 -7.76
N PHE A 526 9.49 21.68 -8.63
CA PHE A 526 8.17 22.27 -8.35
C PHE A 526 8.24 23.74 -7.90
N ASP A 527 9.18 24.52 -8.45
CA ASP A 527 9.48 25.90 -8.05
C ASP A 527 9.82 26.05 -6.55
N MET A 528 10.15 24.96 -5.87
CA MET A 528 10.48 24.98 -4.47
C MET A 528 11.86 25.61 -4.24
N ASP A 529 11.93 26.40 -3.17
CA ASP A 529 13.20 26.76 -2.59
C ASP A 529 13.66 25.67 -1.62
N VAL A 530 14.43 24.71 -2.13
CA VAL A 530 14.78 23.49 -1.40
C VAL A 530 15.58 23.82 -0.14
N LEU A 531 15.03 23.42 1.01
CA LEU A 531 15.65 23.57 2.33
C LEU A 531 17.11 23.09 2.34
N ALA A 532 18.02 23.88 2.91
CA ALA A 532 19.43 23.53 3.06
C ALA A 532 19.61 22.35 4.04
N TRP A 533 20.77 21.68 3.95
CA TRP A 533 21.04 20.50 4.79
C TRP A 533 21.03 20.82 6.29
N ASP A 534 21.27 22.06 6.71
CA ASP A 534 21.21 22.43 8.13
C ASP A 534 19.80 22.80 8.63
N GLU A 535 18.80 22.78 7.74
CA GLU A 535 17.38 23.09 8.00
C GLU A 535 17.11 24.54 8.44
N LYS A 536 18.09 25.45 8.34
CA LYS A 536 17.94 26.83 8.83
C LYS A 536 17.41 27.78 7.79
N ASP A 537 17.80 27.57 6.54
CA ASP A 537 17.43 28.39 5.40
C ASP A 537 17.50 27.56 4.11
N THR A 538 17.48 28.22 2.97
CA THR A 538 17.48 27.60 1.63
C THR A 538 18.70 27.98 0.78
N ARG A 539 19.70 28.60 1.42
CA ARG A 539 20.93 29.05 0.76
C ARG A 539 21.81 27.83 0.47
N CYS A 540 22.64 27.94 -0.57
CA CYS A 540 23.67 26.94 -0.78
C CYS A 540 24.60 26.92 0.45
N GLY A 541 24.86 25.73 1.00
CA GLY A 541 25.69 25.53 2.18
C GLY A 541 26.52 24.26 2.06
N SER A 542 27.17 23.89 3.15
CA SER A 542 27.89 22.61 3.26
C SER A 542 26.89 21.45 3.37
N GLY A 543 27.21 20.32 2.72
CA GLY A 543 26.39 19.11 2.73
C GLY A 543 25.45 18.98 1.53
N PRO A 544 24.61 17.93 1.50
CA PRO A 544 23.75 17.63 0.36
C PRO A 544 22.55 18.58 0.22
N ASN A 545 22.18 18.93 -1.01
CA ASN A 545 20.90 19.59 -1.29
C ASN A 545 19.89 18.56 -1.83
N VAL A 546 18.99 18.15 -0.95
CA VAL A 546 18.14 16.98 -1.17
C VAL A 546 16.69 17.39 -1.37
N LEU A 547 16.14 17.07 -2.55
CA LEU A 547 14.72 16.95 -2.77
C LEU A 547 14.46 15.52 -3.24
N THR A 548 13.76 14.73 -2.43
CA THR A 548 13.50 13.30 -2.71
C THR A 548 12.03 13.12 -3.05
N PRO A 549 11.68 12.46 -4.18
CA PRO A 549 10.35 11.92 -4.38
C PRO A 549 10.20 10.62 -3.57
N ASN A 550 9.17 10.54 -2.73
CA ASN A 550 9.00 9.44 -1.78
C ASN A 550 8.00 8.39 -2.30
N GLY A 551 6.80 8.82 -2.73
CA GLY A 551 5.76 7.93 -3.24
C GLY A 551 4.63 8.66 -3.99
N ILE A 552 3.90 7.92 -4.81
CA ILE A 552 2.70 8.37 -5.51
C ILE A 552 1.47 7.91 -4.74
N SER A 553 0.84 8.85 -4.04
CA SER A 553 -0.26 8.60 -3.10
C SER A 553 -1.54 8.11 -3.75
N PHE A 554 -1.83 8.63 -4.93
CA PHE A 554 -2.95 8.24 -5.79
C PHE A 554 -2.71 8.78 -7.20
N TRP A 555 -3.41 8.21 -8.18
CA TRP A 555 -3.56 8.78 -9.51
C TRP A 555 -5.00 8.59 -9.98
N ASN A 556 -5.78 9.67 -9.88
CA ASN A 556 -7.17 9.68 -10.31
C ASN A 556 -7.23 10.14 -11.77
N ILE A 557 -7.75 9.30 -12.66
CA ILE A 557 -7.90 9.61 -14.08
C ILE A 557 -9.39 9.52 -14.42
N LYS A 558 -9.94 10.58 -15.03
CA LYS A 558 -11.32 10.63 -15.53
C LYS A 558 -11.31 10.80 -17.05
N HIS A 559 -12.11 9.99 -17.75
CA HIS A 559 -12.30 10.13 -19.19
C HIS A 559 -13.20 11.35 -19.47
N PRO A 560 -12.99 12.09 -20.57
CA PRO A 560 -13.89 13.17 -20.98
C PRO A 560 -15.35 12.74 -21.14
N GLU A 561 -15.57 11.50 -21.58
CA GLU A 561 -16.90 10.92 -21.84
C GLU A 561 -17.63 10.45 -20.56
N ASP A 562 -16.92 10.26 -19.45
CA ASP A 562 -17.53 9.89 -18.15
C ASP A 562 -18.09 11.13 -17.41
N SER A 563 -17.90 12.31 -18.00
CA SER A 563 -18.51 13.55 -17.53
C SER A 563 -19.89 13.66 -18.15
N SER A 564 -20.95 13.32 -17.41
CA SER A 564 -22.35 13.52 -17.79
C SER A 564 -22.75 15.00 -17.99
N GLY A 565 -21.78 15.91 -17.98
CA GLY A 565 -21.91 17.30 -18.38
C GLY A 565 -20.74 17.68 -19.26
N LYS A 566 -21.00 18.46 -20.31
CA LYS A 566 -19.97 19.12 -21.12
C LYS A 566 -19.00 19.86 -20.21
N SER A 567 -17.85 19.27 -19.91
CA SER A 567 -16.75 19.98 -19.28
C SER A 567 -16.10 20.84 -20.36
N GLU A 568 -16.46 22.12 -20.44
CA GLU A 568 -15.91 23.09 -21.41
C GLU A 568 -14.38 23.26 -21.29
N ASP A 569 -13.75 22.73 -20.22
CA ASP A 569 -12.35 23.00 -19.87
C ASP A 569 -11.31 22.00 -20.40
N VAL A 570 -11.70 20.85 -20.96
CA VAL A 570 -10.74 19.83 -21.45
C VAL A 570 -10.83 19.70 -22.98
N PRO A 571 -9.77 20.02 -23.73
CA PRO A 571 -9.74 19.83 -25.18
C PRO A 571 -10.08 18.39 -25.58
N GLN A 572 -10.80 18.23 -26.69
CA GLN A 572 -11.17 16.93 -27.23
C GLN A 572 -9.94 16.00 -27.36
N GLY A 573 -10.00 14.81 -26.74
CA GLY A 573 -8.92 13.81 -26.77
C GLY A 573 -7.87 13.89 -25.65
N LEU A 574 -8.00 14.80 -24.69
CA LEU A 574 -7.15 14.85 -23.48
C LEU A 574 -7.90 14.31 -22.26
N TYR A 575 -7.17 13.76 -21.30
CA TYR A 575 -7.73 13.23 -20.04
C TYR A 575 -7.71 14.27 -18.93
N LYS A 576 -8.61 14.16 -17.95
CA LYS A 576 -8.50 14.91 -16.69
C LYS A 576 -7.91 14.00 -15.64
N ASP A 577 -6.65 14.23 -15.26
CA ASP A 577 -5.96 13.43 -14.25
C ASP A 577 -5.38 14.29 -13.11
N TYR A 578 -5.37 13.71 -11.91
CA TYR A 578 -4.77 14.26 -10.71
C TYR A 578 -3.92 13.20 -10.03
N MET A 579 -2.69 13.56 -9.65
CA MET A 579 -1.74 12.68 -8.99
C MET A 579 -1.24 13.33 -7.70
N GLY A 580 -1.25 12.60 -6.59
CA GLY A 580 -0.62 13.06 -5.35
C GLY A 580 0.81 12.53 -5.26
N LEU A 581 1.81 13.40 -5.20
CA LEU A 581 3.23 13.03 -5.06
C LEU A 581 3.75 13.51 -3.70
N THR A 582 4.25 12.60 -2.88
CA THR A 582 4.92 12.96 -1.64
C THR A 582 6.41 13.18 -1.88
N ILE A 583 6.96 14.21 -1.24
CA ILE A 583 8.36 14.62 -1.36
C ILE A 583 8.94 14.95 0.02
N SER A 584 10.26 14.87 0.16
CA SER A 584 10.99 15.30 1.36
C SER A 584 12.11 16.26 0.98
N GLU A 585 12.33 17.28 1.80
CA GLU A 585 13.51 18.14 1.72
C GLU A 585 14.49 17.84 2.84
N SER A 586 15.79 17.76 2.50
CA SER A 586 16.89 17.65 3.46
C SER A 586 16.70 16.58 4.54
N ASP A 587 15.98 15.50 4.21
CA ASP A 587 15.61 14.40 5.11
C ASP A 587 15.00 14.89 6.44
N ALA A 588 14.16 15.92 6.38
CA ALA A 588 13.65 16.61 7.56
C ALA A 588 12.13 16.80 7.61
N ASN A 589 11.45 16.66 6.46
CA ASN A 589 10.02 16.89 6.37
C ASN A 589 9.34 15.96 5.36
N ILE A 590 8.01 15.98 5.36
CA ILE A 590 7.17 15.34 4.34
C ILE A 590 6.22 16.41 3.81
N LYS A 591 6.20 16.59 2.50
CA LYS A 591 5.22 17.42 1.81
C LYS A 591 4.49 16.61 0.77
N ILE A 592 3.26 16.99 0.47
CA ILE A 592 2.53 16.50 -0.71
C ILE A 592 2.36 17.62 -1.74
N VAL A 593 2.61 17.28 -3.00
CA VAL A 593 2.37 18.11 -4.17
C VAL A 593 1.32 17.41 -5.03
N PHE A 594 0.31 18.13 -5.47
CA PHE A 594 -0.64 17.58 -6.43
C PHE A 594 -0.22 17.97 -7.83
N LEU A 595 -0.22 17.00 -8.73
CA LEU A 595 0.05 17.18 -10.14
C LEU A 595 -1.24 16.98 -10.92
N ARG A 596 -1.36 17.66 -12.05
CA ARG A 596 -2.36 17.35 -13.07
C ARG A 596 -1.68 17.28 -14.45
N ASN A 597 -2.38 16.68 -15.40
CA ASN A 597 -1.93 16.55 -16.79
C ASN A 597 -0.73 15.60 -16.99
N VAL A 598 -0.42 14.74 -16.01
CA VAL A 598 0.70 13.78 -16.08
C VAL A 598 0.42 12.75 -17.17
N LEU A 599 -0.81 12.23 -17.22
CA LEU A 599 -1.21 11.26 -18.25
C LEU A 599 -1.08 11.85 -19.66
N ASN A 600 -1.53 13.08 -19.87
CA ASN A 600 -1.45 13.69 -21.20
C ASN A 600 -0.01 14.03 -21.62
N TYR A 601 0.86 14.36 -20.65
CA TYR A 601 2.29 14.56 -20.89
C TYR A 601 2.93 13.28 -21.40
N ILE A 602 2.74 12.15 -20.71
CA ILE A 602 3.37 10.87 -21.08
C ILE A 602 2.76 10.30 -22.37
N LEU A 603 1.45 10.41 -22.60
CA LEU A 603 0.84 9.93 -23.85
C LEU A 603 1.32 10.75 -25.07
N GLY A 604 1.79 11.98 -24.85
CA GLY A 604 2.32 12.82 -25.91
C GLY A 604 3.58 12.27 -26.59
N ILE A 605 4.35 11.41 -25.90
CA ILE A 605 5.55 10.78 -26.50
C ILE A 605 5.20 9.83 -27.64
N HIS A 606 4.00 9.24 -27.64
CA HIS A 606 3.52 8.39 -28.74
C HIS A 606 2.95 9.17 -29.93
N GLY A 607 2.76 10.50 -29.77
CA GLY A 607 2.49 11.37 -30.91
C GLY A 607 3.75 11.68 -31.75
N ILE A 608 4.92 11.22 -31.31
CA ILE A 608 6.23 11.47 -31.93
C ILE A 608 6.96 10.13 -32.18
N GLY A 609 6.98 9.25 -31.18
CA GLY A 609 7.53 7.90 -31.29
C GLY A 609 6.47 6.82 -31.49
N LYS A 610 6.91 5.56 -31.51
CA LYS A 610 6.05 4.38 -31.65
C LYS A 610 5.39 3.99 -30.32
N HIS A 611 4.28 3.28 -30.41
CA HIS A 611 3.69 2.56 -29.28
C HIS A 611 4.41 1.23 -29.04
N ASN A 612 4.60 0.48 -30.11
CA ASN A 612 5.24 -0.83 -30.16
C ASN A 612 6.53 -0.73 -30.98
N LEU A 613 7.62 -1.28 -30.46
CA LEU A 613 8.89 -1.35 -31.19
C LEU A 613 8.88 -2.55 -32.16
N GLY A 614 9.67 -2.49 -33.23
CA GLY A 614 9.83 -3.66 -34.11
C GLY A 614 10.64 -4.77 -33.43
N GLU A 615 10.59 -5.97 -34.02
CA GLU A 615 11.24 -7.18 -33.49
C GLU A 615 12.76 -6.98 -33.30
N TYR A 616 13.42 -6.29 -34.24
CA TYR A 616 14.83 -5.96 -34.13
C TYR A 616 15.13 -5.06 -32.92
N GLU A 617 14.35 -3.99 -32.74
CA GLU A 617 14.58 -3.07 -31.62
C GLU A 617 14.33 -3.73 -30.27
N LEU A 618 13.37 -4.66 -30.17
CA LEU A 618 13.08 -5.42 -28.95
C LEU A 618 14.21 -6.40 -28.59
N ASN A 619 14.80 -7.06 -29.58
CA ASN A 619 15.82 -8.10 -29.34
C ASN A 619 17.21 -7.52 -29.07
N GLU A 620 17.59 -6.43 -29.74
CA GLU A 620 18.98 -5.91 -29.67
C GLU A 620 19.07 -4.44 -29.23
N GLY A 621 18.07 -3.61 -29.55
CA GLY A 621 18.17 -2.15 -29.41
C GLY A 621 17.72 -1.56 -28.06
N VAL A 622 17.00 -2.32 -27.23
CA VAL A 622 16.40 -1.79 -25.98
C VAL A 622 17.45 -1.28 -24.99
N SER A 623 18.56 -1.99 -24.86
CA SER A 623 19.62 -1.64 -23.90
C SER A 623 20.26 -0.31 -24.26
N GLU A 624 20.61 -0.12 -25.53
CA GLU A 624 21.20 1.10 -26.06
C GLU A 624 20.24 2.29 -25.98
N ARG A 625 18.97 2.10 -26.36
CA ARG A 625 17.91 3.11 -26.23
C ARG A 625 17.76 3.60 -24.80
N THR A 626 17.65 2.65 -23.86
CA THR A 626 17.49 2.95 -22.44
C THR A 626 18.71 3.68 -21.88
N ARG A 627 19.93 3.23 -22.24
CA ARG A 627 21.19 3.89 -21.84
C ARG A 627 21.24 5.33 -22.34
N LYS A 628 20.85 5.56 -23.59
CA LYS A 628 20.87 6.89 -24.19
C LYS A 628 19.92 7.87 -23.49
N VAL A 629 18.72 7.41 -23.12
CA VAL A 629 17.76 8.21 -22.35
C VAL A 629 18.36 8.60 -20.99
N SER A 630 19.00 7.64 -20.29
CA SER A 630 19.68 7.90 -19.02
C SER A 630 20.82 8.90 -19.15
N ASP A 631 21.68 8.77 -20.17
CA ASP A 631 22.77 9.71 -20.45
C ASP A 631 22.26 11.14 -20.64
N CYS A 632 21.27 11.31 -21.53
CA CYS A 632 20.75 12.63 -21.85
C CYS A 632 20.00 13.29 -20.69
N MET A 633 19.28 12.49 -19.89
CA MET A 633 18.64 12.98 -18.68
C MET A 633 19.66 13.43 -17.63
N LEU A 634 20.75 12.67 -17.43
CA LEU A 634 21.80 13.04 -16.48
C LEU A 634 22.59 14.28 -16.94
N GLU A 635 22.83 14.43 -18.24
CA GLU A 635 23.44 15.64 -18.82
C GLU A 635 22.59 16.89 -18.56
N ALA A 636 21.28 16.77 -18.79
CA ALA A 636 20.33 17.84 -18.52
C ALA A 636 20.28 18.17 -17.03
N SER A 637 20.21 17.14 -16.16
CA SER A 637 20.14 17.30 -14.71
C SER A 637 21.40 17.95 -14.13
N TYR A 638 22.56 17.63 -14.70
CA TYR A 638 23.82 18.28 -14.36
C TYR A 638 23.81 19.77 -14.75
N SER A 639 23.24 20.10 -15.90
CA SER A 639 23.06 21.48 -16.35
C SER A 639 22.07 22.26 -15.48
N TYR A 640 20.92 21.65 -15.15
CA TYR A 640 19.94 22.20 -14.22
C TYR A 640 20.59 22.52 -12.87
N CYS A 641 21.36 21.58 -12.33
CA CYS A 641 22.00 21.70 -11.03
C CYS A 641 22.96 22.91 -10.96
N LYS A 642 23.74 23.16 -12.02
CA LYS A 642 24.57 24.38 -12.14
C LYS A 642 23.73 25.66 -12.21
N ALA A 643 22.61 25.64 -12.93
CA ALA A 643 21.71 26.79 -13.05
C ALA A 643 21.04 27.12 -11.71
N TYR A 644 20.61 26.10 -10.95
CA TYR A 644 20.03 26.24 -9.62
C TYR A 644 20.97 27.01 -8.67
N ALA A 645 22.25 26.61 -8.61
CA ALA A 645 23.24 27.30 -7.78
C ALA A 645 23.48 28.76 -8.17
N ARG A 646 23.51 29.07 -9.47
CA ARG A 646 23.66 30.45 -9.96
C ARG A 646 22.48 31.32 -9.54
N LYS A 647 21.25 30.80 -9.67
CA LYS A 647 20.03 31.49 -9.23
C LYS A 647 20.08 31.80 -7.73
N LYS A 648 20.54 30.85 -6.91
CA LYS A 648 20.67 31.04 -5.45
C LYS A 648 21.79 31.98 -5.06
N SER A 649 22.91 31.94 -5.77
CA SER A 649 24.05 32.85 -5.53
C SER A 649 23.71 34.29 -5.91
N ALA A 650 22.96 34.53 -6.99
CA ALA A 650 22.57 35.87 -7.44
C ALA A 650 21.58 36.59 -6.51
N VAL A 651 20.81 35.85 -5.70
CA VAL A 651 19.94 36.43 -4.65
C VAL A 651 20.79 37.05 -3.53
N LYS A 652 22.02 36.56 -3.30
CA LYS A 652 22.96 37.06 -2.29
C LYS A 652 23.38 38.51 -2.54
N ASP A 653 23.60 38.91 -3.80
CA ASP A 653 24.08 40.25 -4.15
C ASP A 653 23.00 41.32 -4.09
N LYS A 654 21.71 40.93 -4.11
CA LYS A 654 20.59 41.88 -3.98
C LYS A 654 20.16 42.15 -2.53
N GLY A 655 20.58 41.31 -1.57
CA GLY A 655 20.26 41.46 -0.16
C GLY A 655 21.22 42.34 0.66
N ASN A 656 22.32 42.80 0.06
CA ASN A 656 23.35 43.63 0.72
C ASN A 656 23.34 45.10 0.27
N ASN A 657 22.30 45.55 -0.45
CA ASN A 657 22.11 46.94 -0.88
C ASN A 657 20.79 47.52 -0.33
N ILE A 658 20.55 47.38 0.98
CA ILE A 658 19.60 48.20 1.74
C ILE A 658 20.27 48.62 3.05
#